data_AF-A0A960PRX3-F1
#
_entry.id   AF-A0A960PRX3-F1
#
_cell.length_a   1.000
_cell.length_b   1.000
_cell.length_c   1.000
_cell.angle_alpha   90.00
_cell.angle_beta   90.00
_cell.angle_gamma   90.00
#
_symmetry.space_group_name_H-M   'P 1'
#
loop_
_entity.id
_entity.type
_entity.pdbx_description
1 polymer ?
#
loop_
_entity_poly.entity_id
_entity_poly.type
_entity_poly.pdbx_seq_one_letter_code
_entity_poly.pdbx_strand_id
1 'polypeptide(L)'
;ETVGGDLTVKVEDNTEDGLGIYREPVKDPNQALDDAEVRYAKLGILILIKIRPYREEEWRYLVFNTRTQAVTRIDAIGQSCVQLPEDHGIIFPGGYYLQSGETKSFAADVEGLHIKRRIRSANGEDVLYLFYHLEQGRFVMLPYNMIRKEVANPIECHGFSLFPDGRMVVFRVTTEEPTRVHPMQIWQTPFGSAELAAAPSTGSYLEKIGNAELVRGISDAFSLTSAIEDQQPNLKTYEDLIAATVRVMDSYHWLGRSEVGDLLSTLKEVHGTAELIVDEFEKVESIRRQANEAVKEAEERIQHLLRDLQPESWSSVDRFVQGLSDLRRQQGHLITLKELRYADLGRIGELETRVTEAFDSLSRDTVDFLMGEEALSPYHAAVGELEERIPAITKVSEAKPVREDLEGLGEQLDLLADVVSGLAIDDATVRTRILEGISEVLGGLNRVRALLENRRKGLLSKEATAEFGVQFKLFGQSVTSALSLADTPDRCDDQLAKLMLQLEDLESRFSEFDEYLEQLATQREEVYEAFAARKQRLLDERQRRVDQLVEAAERILKGLARRTAGMAGEDELNTFFASDAMVVRLRDLAGRLRGLEAGVQADEVESRLKAAKEDAARGLRDRKDLFEEGAAVLKLGAHRFTVNTREVDLTLVPRGSGEAAALHLHLTGTDFYQAIEEAELSASRDFWQQRLVSETDEVYRGEFL
;
A
#
# COMPACT_ATOMS: atom_id res chain seq x y z
N GLU A 1 23.23 -51.21 16.63
CA GLU A 1 23.45 -52.27 15.62
C GLU A 1 24.72 -53.05 15.98
N THR A 2 24.79 -54.34 15.60
CA THR A 2 25.93 -55.23 15.86
C THR A 2 26.49 -55.91 14.59
N VAL A 3 26.28 -55.29 13.42
CA VAL A 3 26.68 -55.86 12.12
C VAL A 3 28.20 -55.83 11.98
N GLY A 4 28.79 -56.99 11.67
CA GLY A 4 30.25 -57.16 11.51
C GLY A 4 31.04 -57.34 12.80
N GLY A 5 30.37 -57.60 13.94
CA GLY A 5 31.02 -57.88 15.22
C GLY A 5 31.45 -56.66 16.03
N ASP A 6 30.87 -55.49 15.74
CA ASP A 6 31.03 -54.27 16.53
C ASP A 6 29.70 -53.73 17.05
N LEU A 7 29.64 -53.36 18.33
CA LEU A 7 28.57 -52.55 18.89
C LEU A 7 28.64 -51.14 18.29
N THR A 8 27.62 -50.76 17.53
CA THR A 8 27.52 -49.46 16.86
C THR A 8 26.31 -48.68 17.36
N VAL A 9 26.52 -47.41 17.73
CA VAL A 9 25.48 -46.44 18.09
C VAL A 9 25.22 -45.50 16.90
N LYS A 10 23.95 -45.28 16.56
CA LYS A 10 23.48 -44.44 15.45
C LYS A 10 22.40 -43.47 15.94
N VAL A 11 22.26 -42.32 15.28
CA VAL A 11 21.24 -41.30 15.59
C VAL A 11 19.99 -41.47 14.74
N GLU A 12 20.14 -41.96 13.50
CA GLU A 12 19.04 -42.20 12.56
C GLU A 12 18.77 -43.71 12.40
N ASP A 13 17.51 -44.06 12.18
CA ASP A 13 17.05 -45.43 11.96
C ASP A 13 17.18 -45.79 10.48
N ASN A 14 18.43 -45.95 10.02
CA ASN A 14 18.78 -46.37 8.66
C ASN A 14 19.69 -47.60 8.71
N THR A 15 19.06 -48.77 8.84
CA THR A 15 19.69 -50.07 9.10
C THR A 15 20.56 -50.65 7.98
N GLU A 16 20.92 -49.89 6.93
CA GLU A 16 21.81 -50.40 5.85
C GLU A 16 22.97 -49.45 5.49
N ASP A 17 22.83 -48.12 5.63
CA ASP A 17 23.82 -47.13 5.11
C ASP A 17 24.33 -46.06 6.10
N GLY A 18 23.86 -46.04 7.35
CA GLY A 18 24.20 -44.96 8.30
C GLY A 18 25.64 -44.99 8.85
N LEU A 19 26.35 -43.84 8.82
CA LEU A 19 27.58 -43.58 9.57
C LEU A 19 27.32 -43.71 11.08
N GLY A 20 27.91 -44.72 11.73
CA GLY A 20 27.85 -44.87 13.18
C GLY A 20 28.63 -43.78 13.91
N ILE A 21 28.02 -43.15 14.93
CA ILE A 21 28.66 -42.11 15.74
C ILE A 21 29.61 -42.69 16.81
N TYR A 22 29.52 -43.99 17.05
CA TYR A 22 30.40 -44.73 17.95
C TYR A 22 30.42 -46.21 17.58
N ARG A 23 31.59 -46.83 17.73
CA ARG A 23 31.85 -48.23 17.36
C ARG A 23 32.88 -48.85 18.30
N GLU A 24 32.58 -50.03 18.84
CA GLU A 24 33.54 -50.84 19.60
C GLU A 24 33.31 -52.34 19.39
N PRO A 25 34.36 -53.18 19.46
CA PRO A 25 34.25 -54.61 19.20
C PRO A 25 33.48 -55.36 20.29
N VAL A 26 32.81 -56.43 19.90
CA VAL A 26 32.11 -57.37 20.80
C VAL A 26 32.71 -58.77 20.69
N LYS A 27 32.61 -59.57 21.77
CA LYS A 27 33.23 -60.89 21.82
C LYS A 27 32.57 -61.92 20.89
N ASP A 28 31.25 -61.81 20.66
CA ASP A 28 30.51 -62.66 19.73
C ASP A 28 30.14 -61.86 18.46
N PRO A 29 30.82 -62.09 17.32
CA PRO A 29 30.59 -61.33 16.09
C PRO A 29 29.21 -61.52 15.46
N ASN A 30 28.49 -62.58 15.83
CA ASN A 30 27.20 -62.95 15.26
C ASN A 30 26.01 -62.52 16.14
N GLN A 31 26.24 -61.76 17.21
CA GLN A 31 25.15 -61.31 18.08
C GLN A 31 24.19 -60.36 17.34
N ALA A 32 22.89 -60.50 17.59
CA ALA A 32 21.89 -59.50 17.23
C ALA A 32 21.73 -58.47 18.37
N LEU A 33 21.09 -57.33 18.08
CA LEU A 33 20.81 -56.31 19.10
C LEU A 33 19.90 -56.85 20.22
N ASP A 34 18.95 -57.73 19.87
CA ASP A 34 18.01 -58.35 20.80
C ASP A 34 18.70 -59.33 21.79
N ASP A 35 19.93 -59.77 21.48
CA ASP A 35 20.71 -60.66 22.34
C ASP A 35 21.45 -59.91 23.47
N ALA A 36 21.52 -58.58 23.40
CA ALA A 36 22.19 -57.74 24.39
C ALA A 36 21.20 -57.19 25.43
N GLU A 37 21.59 -57.16 26.70
CA GLU A 37 20.79 -56.47 27.72
C GLU A 37 21.11 -54.98 27.73
N VAL A 38 20.12 -54.14 27.43
CA VAL A 38 20.26 -52.67 27.39
C VAL A 38 19.37 -52.02 28.44
N ARG A 39 19.95 -51.10 29.22
CA ARG A 39 19.22 -50.20 30.13
C ARG A 39 19.67 -48.77 29.88
N TYR A 40 18.78 -47.81 30.07
CA TYR A 40 19.14 -46.41 29.92
C TYR A 40 18.48 -45.52 30.97
N ALA A 41 19.09 -44.36 31.20
CA ALA A 41 18.53 -43.26 31.99
C ALA A 41 18.75 -41.94 31.26
N LYS A 42 17.70 -41.13 31.14
CA LYS A 42 17.77 -39.79 30.54
C LYS A 42 17.96 -38.74 31.62
N LEU A 43 19.01 -37.94 31.51
CA LEU A 43 19.36 -36.81 32.39
C LEU A 43 19.57 -35.57 31.53
N GLY A 44 18.51 -34.76 31.37
CA GLY A 44 18.54 -33.60 30.49
C GLY A 44 18.87 -34.01 29.04
N ILE A 45 19.98 -33.50 28.52
CA ILE A 45 20.53 -33.81 27.18
C ILE A 45 21.45 -35.05 27.15
N LEU A 46 21.69 -35.68 28.31
CA LEU A 46 22.53 -36.87 28.42
C LEU A 46 21.66 -38.12 28.51
N ILE A 47 22.02 -39.15 27.75
CA ILE A 47 21.45 -40.49 27.86
C ILE A 47 22.56 -41.41 28.34
N LEU A 48 22.43 -41.88 29.58
CA LEU A 48 23.34 -42.87 30.15
C LEU A 48 22.84 -44.25 29.72
N ILE A 49 23.70 -45.03 29.08
CA ILE A 49 23.35 -46.34 28.54
C ILE A 49 24.23 -47.39 29.22
N LYS A 50 23.60 -48.41 29.76
CA LYS A 50 24.23 -49.59 30.35
C LYS A 50 23.93 -50.78 29.45
N ILE A 51 24.96 -51.37 28.87
CA ILE A 51 24.82 -52.45 27.88
C ILE A 51 25.65 -53.67 28.31
N ARG A 52 25.05 -54.85 28.26
CA ARG A 52 25.78 -56.13 28.35
C ARG A 52 25.62 -56.87 27.03
N PRO A 53 26.69 -56.94 26.21
CA PRO A 53 26.67 -57.72 24.99
C PRO A 53 26.46 -59.21 25.26
N TYR A 54 25.99 -59.94 24.25
CA TYR A 54 25.72 -61.37 24.34
C TYR A 54 26.98 -62.15 24.68
N ARG A 55 26.87 -63.08 25.65
CA ARG A 55 27.97 -63.91 26.18
C ARG A 55 29.17 -63.14 26.74
N GLU A 56 28.99 -61.86 27.06
CA GLU A 56 29.97 -61.09 27.84
C GLU A 56 29.57 -61.07 29.33
N GLU A 57 30.56 -61.14 30.20
CA GLU A 57 30.34 -61.07 31.65
C GLU A 57 30.31 -59.62 32.18
N GLU A 58 30.97 -58.71 31.45
CA GLU A 58 31.14 -57.31 31.84
C GLU A 58 30.05 -56.41 31.24
N TRP A 59 29.63 -55.42 32.03
CA TRP A 59 28.76 -54.35 31.59
C TRP A 59 29.57 -53.18 31.06
N ARG A 60 29.12 -52.60 29.95
CA ARG A 60 29.68 -51.39 29.35
C ARG A 60 28.77 -50.21 29.65
N TYR A 61 29.37 -49.05 29.90
CA TYR A 61 28.61 -47.85 30.23
C TYR A 61 28.97 -46.71 29.26
N LEU A 62 27.97 -46.23 28.54
CA LEU A 62 28.11 -45.19 27.53
C LEU A 62 27.33 -43.95 27.94
N VAL A 63 27.86 -42.77 27.61
CA VAL A 63 27.18 -41.49 27.75
C VAL A 63 26.95 -40.95 26.35
N PHE A 64 25.69 -40.89 25.92
CA PHE A 64 25.30 -40.25 24.67
C PHE A 64 24.85 -38.81 24.96
N ASN A 65 25.48 -37.85 24.29
CA ASN A 65 25.10 -36.44 24.37
C ASN A 65 24.24 -36.09 23.17
N THR A 66 22.94 -35.82 23.39
CA THR A 66 21.99 -35.54 22.31
C THR A 66 22.29 -34.23 21.57
N ARG A 67 23.04 -33.31 22.20
CA ARG A 67 23.41 -32.04 21.59
C ARG A 67 24.59 -32.19 20.64
N THR A 68 25.69 -32.79 21.10
CA THR A 68 26.89 -32.99 20.27
C THR A 68 26.80 -34.23 19.37
N GLN A 69 25.76 -35.06 19.54
CA GLN A 69 25.59 -36.35 18.87
C GLN A 69 26.80 -37.28 19.02
N ALA A 70 27.52 -37.17 20.15
CA ALA A 70 28.70 -37.95 20.45
C ALA A 70 28.42 -38.97 21.57
N VAL A 71 29.11 -40.10 21.52
CA VAL A 71 29.07 -41.12 22.57
C VAL A 71 30.46 -41.30 23.18
N THR A 72 30.53 -41.32 24.50
CA THR A 72 31.77 -41.59 25.24
C THR A 72 31.57 -42.79 26.16
N ARG A 73 32.49 -43.76 26.13
CA ARG A 73 32.50 -44.88 27.07
C ARG A 73 33.12 -44.46 28.40
N ILE A 74 32.37 -44.62 29.49
CA ILE A 74 32.75 -44.23 30.85
C ILE A 74 32.28 -45.29 31.84
N ASP A 75 33.06 -46.37 31.98
CA ASP A 75 32.68 -47.52 32.83
C ASP A 75 32.58 -47.18 34.33
N ALA A 76 33.27 -46.12 34.77
CA ALA A 76 33.24 -45.64 36.16
C ALA A 76 31.84 -45.19 36.63
N ILE A 77 30.93 -44.81 35.72
CA ILE A 77 29.55 -44.46 36.12
C ILE A 77 28.78 -45.69 36.62
N GLY A 78 29.22 -46.90 36.28
CA GLY A 78 28.67 -48.15 36.77
C GLY A 78 28.90 -48.40 38.26
N GLN A 79 29.94 -47.78 38.84
CA GLN A 79 30.22 -47.85 40.28
C GLN A 79 29.31 -46.91 41.06
N SER A 80 29.31 -45.63 40.68
CA SER A 80 28.46 -44.59 41.25
C SER A 80 28.47 -43.37 40.34
N CYS A 81 27.33 -42.71 40.20
CA CYS A 81 27.22 -41.49 39.41
C CYS A 81 26.15 -40.57 39.99
N VAL A 82 26.39 -39.26 39.96
CA VAL A 82 25.45 -38.24 40.46
C VAL A 82 25.40 -37.07 39.49
N GLN A 83 24.23 -36.49 39.31
CA GLN A 83 24.06 -35.27 38.52
C GLN A 83 24.74 -34.08 39.20
N LEU A 84 25.50 -33.30 38.42
CA LEU A 84 26.04 -32.02 38.85
C LEU A 84 24.92 -30.98 39.03
N PRO A 85 25.15 -29.90 39.80
CA PRO A 85 24.15 -28.85 40.00
C PRO A 85 23.75 -28.20 38.67
N GLU A 86 22.54 -27.63 38.62
CA GLU A 86 22.01 -26.91 37.44
C GLU A 86 22.11 -27.69 36.13
N ASP A 87 22.02 -29.02 36.22
CA ASP A 87 22.13 -29.94 35.08
C ASP A 87 23.46 -29.81 34.31
N HIS A 88 24.55 -29.35 34.92
CA HIS A 88 25.83 -29.16 34.23
C HIS A 88 26.42 -30.45 33.63
N GLY A 89 25.96 -31.61 34.10
CA GLY A 89 26.38 -32.92 33.63
C GLY A 89 26.36 -33.93 34.77
N ILE A 90 27.34 -34.83 34.78
CA ILE A 90 27.47 -35.89 35.77
C ILE A 90 28.86 -35.94 36.37
N ILE A 91 28.95 -36.39 37.62
CA ILE A 91 30.20 -36.67 38.33
C ILE A 91 30.20 -38.12 38.84
N PHE A 92 31.35 -38.76 38.76
CA PHE A 92 31.57 -40.16 39.13
C PHE A 92 32.95 -40.28 39.81
N PRO A 93 33.26 -41.38 40.53
CA PRO A 93 34.47 -41.47 41.34
C PRO A 93 35.79 -41.17 40.60
N GLY A 94 35.83 -41.46 39.30
CA GLY A 94 36.99 -41.24 38.44
C GLY A 94 36.99 -39.94 37.65
N GLY A 95 35.99 -39.06 37.79
CA GLY A 95 35.90 -37.90 36.90
C GLY A 95 34.52 -37.26 36.77
N TYR A 96 34.37 -36.46 35.73
CA TYR A 96 33.10 -35.83 35.38
C TYR A 96 32.92 -35.75 33.86
N TYR A 97 31.66 -35.62 33.45
CA TYR A 97 31.25 -35.38 32.07
C TYR A 97 30.27 -34.22 32.06
N LEU A 98 30.56 -33.16 31.30
CA LEU A 98 29.72 -31.98 31.17
C LEU A 98 28.77 -32.08 29.98
N GLN A 99 27.69 -31.30 30.02
CA GLN A 99 26.80 -31.12 28.89
C GLN A 99 27.49 -30.58 27.63
N SER A 100 28.60 -29.84 27.77
CA SER A 100 29.46 -29.42 26.64
C SER A 100 30.10 -30.59 25.88
N GLY A 101 30.09 -31.79 26.46
CA GLY A 101 30.86 -32.93 25.97
C GLY A 101 32.28 -32.99 26.53
N GLU A 102 32.71 -31.96 27.28
CA GLU A 102 33.97 -31.98 27.99
C GLU A 102 33.94 -33.05 29.10
N THR A 103 34.98 -33.86 29.13
CA THR A 103 35.12 -34.94 30.10
C THR A 103 36.55 -34.98 30.60
N LYS A 104 36.70 -35.19 31.91
CA LYS A 104 38.01 -35.35 32.54
C LYS A 104 37.99 -36.60 33.39
N SER A 105 38.90 -37.51 33.09
CA SER A 105 39.13 -38.72 33.88
C SER A 105 40.42 -38.55 34.68
N PHE A 106 40.36 -38.83 35.97
CA PHE A 106 41.52 -38.86 36.85
C PHE A 106 42.00 -40.31 36.97
N ALA A 107 43.32 -40.52 36.93
CA ALA A 107 43.93 -41.84 37.07
C ALA A 107 43.82 -42.33 38.52
N ALA A 108 42.67 -42.89 38.89
CA ALA A 108 42.40 -43.46 40.20
C ALA A 108 41.75 -44.84 40.03
N ASP A 109 42.05 -45.76 40.95
CA ASP A 109 41.24 -46.96 41.13
C ASP A 109 39.85 -46.54 41.61
N VAL A 110 38.82 -46.84 40.81
CA VAL A 110 37.43 -46.42 41.04
C VAL A 110 36.54 -47.55 41.56
N GLU A 111 37.05 -48.78 41.62
CA GLU A 111 36.26 -49.94 42.00
C GLU A 111 35.78 -49.81 43.46
N GLY A 112 34.53 -50.17 43.73
CA GLY A 112 33.96 -50.14 45.08
C GLY A 112 33.73 -48.74 45.68
N LEU A 113 34.00 -47.66 44.94
CA LEU A 113 33.73 -46.29 45.36
C LEU A 113 32.25 -45.91 45.14
N HIS A 114 31.55 -45.62 46.23
CA HIS A 114 30.17 -45.14 46.17
C HIS A 114 30.04 -43.73 46.74
N ILE A 115 29.09 -42.95 46.20
CA ILE A 115 28.79 -41.63 46.74
C ILE A 115 28.36 -41.76 48.21
N LYS A 116 29.06 -41.06 49.10
CA LYS A 116 28.73 -41.01 50.54
C LYS A 116 28.06 -39.70 50.91
N ARG A 117 28.55 -38.58 50.40
CA ARG A 117 28.06 -37.25 50.79
C ARG A 117 28.35 -36.20 49.72
N ARG A 118 27.47 -35.21 49.65
CA ARG A 118 27.66 -33.94 48.93
C ARG A 118 27.70 -32.80 49.95
N ILE A 119 28.69 -31.91 49.88
CA ILE A 119 28.83 -30.73 50.75
C ILE A 119 28.87 -29.50 49.87
N ARG A 120 27.93 -28.56 50.07
CA ARG A 120 27.94 -27.26 49.39
C ARG A 120 28.70 -26.25 50.25
N SER A 121 29.54 -25.44 49.63
CA SER A 121 30.20 -24.31 50.29
C SER A 121 29.21 -23.17 50.57
N ALA A 122 29.56 -22.31 51.52
CA ALA A 122 28.74 -21.15 51.87
C ALA A 122 28.85 -19.99 50.84
N ASN A 123 29.93 -19.93 50.06
CA ASN A 123 30.07 -18.99 48.93
C ASN A 123 29.14 -19.37 47.74
N GLY A 124 28.54 -20.55 47.73
CA GLY A 124 27.68 -21.04 46.65
C GLY A 124 28.41 -21.54 45.40
N GLU A 125 29.71 -21.29 45.28
CA GLU A 125 30.52 -21.62 44.11
C GLU A 125 30.96 -23.09 44.07
N ASP A 126 31.18 -23.71 45.22
CA ASP A 126 31.88 -24.99 45.29
C ASP A 126 30.99 -26.11 45.88
N VAL A 127 31.10 -27.29 45.29
CA VAL A 127 30.42 -28.49 45.76
C VAL A 127 31.43 -29.62 45.89
N LEU A 128 31.62 -30.12 47.09
CA LEU A 128 32.48 -31.28 47.36
C LEU A 128 31.66 -32.56 47.24
N TYR A 129 32.07 -33.45 46.34
CA TYR A 129 31.53 -34.80 46.23
C TYR A 129 32.48 -35.78 46.90
N LEU A 130 31.97 -36.55 47.86
CA LEU A 130 32.76 -37.53 48.62
C LEU A 130 32.34 -38.94 48.23
N PHE A 131 33.25 -39.65 47.58
CA PHE A 131 33.13 -41.07 47.30
C PHE A 131 33.90 -41.87 48.35
N TYR A 132 33.35 -43.00 48.76
CA TYR A 132 33.89 -43.83 49.84
C TYR A 132 33.92 -45.30 49.43
N HIS A 133 35.06 -45.93 49.68
CA HIS A 133 35.27 -47.35 49.50
C HIS A 133 35.02 -48.04 50.84
N LEU A 134 34.00 -48.91 50.89
CA LEU A 134 33.57 -49.53 52.15
C LEU A 134 34.64 -50.48 52.73
N GLU A 135 35.25 -51.32 51.90
CA GLU A 135 36.23 -52.33 52.36
C GLU A 135 37.61 -51.74 52.69
N GLN A 136 38.15 -50.88 51.82
CA GLN A 136 39.47 -50.26 52.00
C GLN A 136 39.46 -49.04 52.95
N GLY A 137 38.29 -48.51 53.31
CA GLY A 137 38.18 -47.32 54.14
C GLY A 137 38.76 -46.04 53.49
N ARG A 138 38.84 -45.99 52.16
CA ARG A 138 39.42 -44.88 51.38
C ARG A 138 38.33 -43.89 50.95
N PHE A 139 38.67 -42.61 50.95
CA PHE A 139 37.85 -41.51 50.43
C PHE A 139 38.49 -40.88 49.22
N VAL A 140 37.68 -40.58 48.21
CA VAL A 140 38.03 -39.73 47.08
C VAL A 140 37.10 -38.53 47.10
N MET A 141 37.68 -37.33 47.23
CA MET A 141 36.90 -36.08 47.23
C MET A 141 37.15 -35.32 45.93
N LEU A 142 36.05 -34.91 45.30
CA LEU A 142 36.05 -34.16 44.06
C LEU A 142 35.41 -32.78 44.30
N PRO A 143 36.21 -31.71 44.47
CA PRO A 143 35.71 -30.34 44.55
C PRO A 143 35.30 -29.86 43.16
N TYR A 144 34.02 -29.56 42.98
CA TYR A 144 33.45 -29.04 41.75
C TYR A 144 33.13 -27.55 41.88
N ASN A 145 33.60 -26.73 40.94
CA ASN A 145 33.29 -25.30 40.91
C ASN A 145 32.15 -25.04 39.92
N MET A 146 31.06 -24.43 40.38
CA MET A 146 29.86 -24.16 39.60
C MET A 146 30.06 -23.09 38.52
N ILE A 147 30.96 -22.11 38.71
CA ILE A 147 31.22 -21.06 37.72
C ILE A 147 32.09 -21.59 36.60
N ARG A 148 33.27 -22.14 36.95
CA ARG A 148 34.23 -22.68 35.98
C ARG A 148 33.79 -24.01 35.38
N LYS A 149 32.80 -24.67 35.98
CA LYS A 149 32.31 -26.01 35.62
C LYS A 149 33.40 -27.08 35.63
N GLU A 150 34.45 -26.90 36.41
CA GLU A 150 35.59 -27.82 36.48
C GLU A 150 35.65 -28.55 37.83
N VAL A 151 36.14 -29.79 37.81
CA VAL A 151 36.57 -30.51 39.01
C VAL A 151 38.07 -30.31 39.26
N ALA A 152 38.42 -29.82 40.44
CA ALA A 152 39.80 -29.70 40.89
C ALA A 152 40.45 -31.08 41.11
N ASN A 153 41.78 -31.12 41.25
CA ASN A 153 42.49 -32.39 41.47
C ASN A 153 41.90 -33.18 42.65
N PRO A 154 41.64 -34.50 42.49
CA PRO A 154 41.06 -35.32 43.53
C PRO A 154 41.88 -35.32 44.82
N ILE A 155 41.19 -35.27 45.95
CA ILE A 155 41.81 -35.40 47.27
C ILE A 155 41.54 -36.81 47.78
N GLU A 156 42.58 -37.65 47.77
CA GLU A 156 42.52 -39.01 48.30
C GLU A 156 42.99 -39.07 49.75
N CYS A 157 42.21 -39.71 50.62
CA CYS A 157 42.55 -39.86 52.04
C CYS A 157 41.90 -41.10 52.67
N HIS A 158 42.46 -41.59 53.78
CA HIS A 158 41.82 -42.66 54.59
C HIS A 158 40.85 -42.10 55.65
N GLY A 159 40.80 -40.78 55.79
CA GLY A 159 39.93 -40.09 56.74
C GLY A 159 40.10 -38.58 56.64
N PHE A 160 39.10 -37.86 57.13
CA PHE A 160 39.14 -36.41 57.16
C PHE A 160 38.26 -35.83 58.27
N SER A 161 38.51 -34.57 58.62
CA SER A 161 37.64 -33.73 59.44
C SER A 161 37.50 -32.37 58.79
N LEU A 162 36.28 -31.83 58.77
CA LEU A 162 35.96 -30.51 58.24
C LEU A 162 35.44 -29.63 59.38
N PHE A 163 36.08 -28.48 59.59
CA PHE A 163 35.75 -27.54 60.66
C PHE A 163 34.82 -26.41 60.19
N PRO A 164 34.04 -25.76 61.07
CA PRO A 164 33.10 -24.71 60.70
C PRO A 164 33.71 -23.47 60.03
N ASP A 165 35.02 -23.26 60.18
CA ASP A 165 35.80 -22.18 59.56
C ASP A 165 36.39 -22.56 58.20
N GLY A 166 36.03 -23.73 57.65
CA GLY A 166 36.49 -24.22 56.36
C GLY A 166 37.86 -24.90 56.41
N ARG A 167 38.51 -25.02 57.57
CA ARG A 167 39.71 -25.85 57.69
C ARG A 167 39.35 -27.32 57.48
N MET A 168 40.08 -28.00 56.62
CA MET A 168 39.94 -29.43 56.36
C MET A 168 41.26 -30.13 56.69
N VAL A 169 41.18 -31.17 57.51
CA VAL A 169 42.33 -31.99 57.88
C VAL A 169 42.14 -33.37 57.26
N VAL A 170 43.11 -33.82 56.47
CA VAL A 170 43.06 -35.10 55.74
C VAL A 170 44.22 -36.00 56.13
N PHE A 171 43.96 -37.29 56.26
CA PHE A 171 44.99 -38.32 56.40
C PHE A 171 45.53 -38.70 55.04
N ARG A 172 46.78 -38.35 54.74
CA ARG A 172 47.37 -38.58 53.41
C ARG A 172 47.51 -40.07 53.14
N VAL A 173 47.10 -40.50 51.95
CA VAL A 173 47.42 -41.84 51.44
C VAL A 173 48.91 -41.86 51.08
N THR A 174 49.71 -42.60 51.84
CA THR A 174 51.14 -42.78 51.55
C THR A 174 51.53 -44.24 51.29
N THR A 175 50.83 -45.18 51.91
CA THR A 175 51.04 -46.63 51.78
C THR A 175 49.72 -47.36 52.05
N GLU A 176 49.50 -48.50 51.40
CA GLU A 176 48.37 -49.40 51.70
C GLU A 176 48.62 -50.26 52.96
N GLU A 177 49.88 -50.33 53.42
CA GLU A 177 50.24 -51.06 54.63
C GLU A 177 49.96 -50.24 55.91
N PRO A 178 49.50 -50.89 57.00
CA PRO A 178 49.31 -50.23 58.29
C PRO A 178 50.62 -49.65 58.84
N THR A 179 50.62 -48.37 59.20
CA THR A 179 51.77 -47.67 59.79
C THR A 179 51.44 -47.08 61.16
N ARG A 180 52.47 -46.81 61.97
CA ARG A 180 52.30 -46.17 63.29
C ARG A 180 52.24 -44.64 63.24
N VAL A 181 52.69 -44.05 62.13
CA VAL A 181 52.77 -42.59 61.95
C VAL A 181 52.00 -42.23 60.70
N HIS A 182 50.93 -41.47 60.86
CA HIS A 182 50.09 -41.04 59.75
C HIS A 182 50.36 -39.58 59.40
N PRO A 183 50.89 -39.27 58.20
CA PRO A 183 51.05 -37.90 57.76
C PRO A 183 49.68 -37.26 57.51
N MET A 184 49.47 -36.08 58.09
CA MET A 184 48.23 -35.31 57.94
C MET A 184 48.52 -34.03 57.15
N GLN A 185 47.56 -33.60 56.35
CA GLN A 185 47.60 -32.30 55.66
C GLN A 185 46.44 -31.43 56.13
N ILE A 186 46.73 -30.15 56.31
CA ILE A 186 45.73 -29.14 56.69
C ILE A 186 45.53 -28.23 55.49
N TRP A 187 44.29 -28.12 55.04
CA TRP A 187 43.86 -27.29 53.93
C TRP A 187 42.91 -26.22 54.44
N GLN A 188 43.04 -25.00 53.92
CA GLN A 188 41.96 -24.02 54.03
C GLN A 188 41.05 -24.20 52.82
N THR A 189 39.79 -24.54 53.04
CA THR A 189 38.82 -24.88 51.98
C THR A 189 37.61 -23.95 52.03
N PRO A 190 36.86 -23.81 50.92
CA PRO A 190 35.62 -23.02 50.90
C PRO A 190 34.45 -23.69 51.65
N PHE A 191 34.61 -24.93 52.14
CA PHE A 191 33.54 -25.72 52.75
C PHE A 191 33.35 -25.40 54.25
N GLY A 192 33.10 -24.13 54.57
CA GLY A 192 32.77 -23.68 55.93
C GLY A 192 31.28 -23.78 56.27
N SER A 193 30.96 -23.49 57.53
CA SER A 193 29.58 -23.35 57.99
C SER A 193 28.94 -22.05 57.49
N ALA A 194 27.64 -22.09 57.17
CA ALA A 194 26.90 -20.92 56.70
C ALA A 194 26.84 -19.80 57.75
N GLU A 195 26.84 -20.16 59.05
CA GLU A 195 26.80 -19.20 60.16
C GLU A 195 28.08 -18.34 60.25
N LEU A 196 29.25 -18.95 60.02
CA LEU A 196 30.54 -18.23 60.07
C LEU A 196 30.80 -17.41 58.79
N ALA A 197 30.19 -17.80 57.68
CA ALA A 197 30.31 -17.12 56.39
C ALA A 197 29.38 -15.91 56.25
N ALA A 198 28.41 -15.73 57.15
CA ALA A 198 27.51 -14.59 57.15
C ALA A 198 28.25 -13.32 57.60
N ALA A 199 28.60 -12.45 56.66
CA ALA A 199 29.16 -11.13 56.93
C ALA A 199 28.06 -10.12 57.36
N PRO A 200 28.40 -9.02 58.06
CA PRO A 200 27.46 -7.92 58.31
C PRO A 200 26.98 -7.33 56.98
N SER A 201 25.67 -7.11 56.83
CA SER A 201 25.10 -6.55 55.60
C SER A 201 25.65 -5.16 55.33
N THR A 202 26.18 -4.98 54.11
CA THR A 202 26.63 -3.70 53.55
C THR A 202 25.48 -2.89 52.93
N GLY A 203 24.30 -3.51 52.78
CA GLY A 203 23.09 -2.88 52.23
C GLY A 203 23.04 -2.84 50.70
N SER A 204 24.04 -3.43 50.03
CA SER A 204 24.09 -3.53 48.57
C SER A 204 22.95 -4.38 48.00
N TYR A 205 22.59 -4.18 46.73
CA TYR A 205 21.53 -4.98 46.11
C TYR A 205 21.96 -6.44 45.91
N LEU A 206 23.25 -6.68 45.66
CA LEU A 206 23.82 -8.02 45.47
C LEU A 206 23.60 -8.93 46.70
N GLU A 207 23.65 -8.38 47.91
CA GLU A 207 23.34 -9.12 49.13
C GLU A 207 21.88 -9.63 49.18
N LYS A 208 20.95 -8.94 48.50
CA LYS A 208 19.53 -9.30 48.48
C LYS A 208 19.21 -10.45 47.53
N ILE A 209 20.03 -10.65 46.50
CA ILE A 209 19.90 -11.73 45.51
C ILE A 209 20.34 -13.06 46.15
N GLY A 210 21.46 -13.01 46.89
CA GLY A 210 22.06 -14.17 47.54
C GLY A 210 23.06 -14.91 46.66
N ASN A 211 24.10 -15.46 47.30
CA ASN A 211 25.25 -16.05 46.61
C ASN A 211 24.86 -17.15 45.62
N ALA A 212 23.91 -18.01 45.97
CA ALA A 212 23.51 -19.12 45.11
C ALA A 212 22.91 -18.67 43.77
N GLU A 213 22.14 -17.59 43.74
CA GLU A 213 21.56 -17.05 42.50
C GLU A 213 22.61 -16.27 41.69
N LEU A 214 23.48 -15.49 42.35
CA LEU A 214 24.60 -14.80 41.71
C LEU A 214 25.54 -15.77 41.00
N VAL A 215 25.91 -16.86 41.67
CA VAL A 215 26.80 -17.89 41.11
C VAL A 215 26.20 -18.55 39.87
N ARG A 216 24.89 -18.80 39.85
CA ARG A 216 24.21 -19.35 38.66
C ARG A 216 24.25 -18.36 37.50
N GLY A 217 23.90 -17.09 37.75
CA GLY A 217 23.95 -16.06 36.71
C GLY A 217 25.35 -15.86 36.13
N ILE A 218 26.38 -15.87 36.98
CA ILE A 218 27.78 -15.78 36.54
C ILE A 218 28.17 -17.03 35.74
N SER A 219 27.82 -18.23 36.20
CA SER A 219 28.10 -19.49 35.49
C SER A 219 27.46 -19.54 34.09
N ASP A 220 26.21 -19.08 33.97
CA ASP A 220 25.52 -19.02 32.68
C ASP A 220 26.13 -17.96 31.76
N ALA A 221 26.54 -16.81 32.29
CA ALA A 221 27.25 -15.79 31.51
C ALA A 221 28.58 -16.31 30.96
N PHE A 222 29.39 -17.00 31.77
CA PHE A 222 30.63 -17.65 31.30
C PHE A 222 30.35 -18.72 30.25
N SER A 223 29.25 -19.47 30.40
CA SER A 223 28.85 -20.49 29.42
C SER A 223 28.51 -19.87 28.06
N LEU A 224 27.88 -18.70 28.06
CA LEU A 224 27.63 -17.93 26.83
C LEU A 224 28.95 -17.46 26.20
N THR A 225 29.89 -16.95 27.00
CA THR A 225 31.21 -16.55 26.50
C THR A 225 31.94 -17.71 25.82
N SER A 226 32.01 -18.88 26.45
CA SER A 226 32.63 -20.06 25.84
C SER A 226 31.90 -20.50 24.57
N ALA A 227 30.56 -20.44 24.54
CA ALA A 227 29.77 -20.75 23.35
C ALA A 227 29.99 -19.76 22.19
N ILE A 228 30.44 -18.54 22.48
CA ILE A 228 30.82 -17.53 21.47
C ILE A 228 32.25 -17.77 20.97
N GLU A 229 33.17 -18.19 21.84
CA GLU A 229 34.57 -18.41 21.49
C GLU A 229 34.80 -19.71 20.68
N ASP A 230 34.13 -20.82 21.03
CA ASP A 230 34.35 -22.14 20.44
C ASP A 230 33.45 -22.46 19.22
N GLN A 231 33.14 -21.47 18.38
CA GLN A 231 32.16 -21.65 17.29
C GLN A 231 32.73 -22.32 16.04
N GLN A 232 32.12 -23.44 15.65
CA GLN A 232 32.04 -23.86 14.25
C GLN A 232 30.78 -23.23 13.64
N PRO A 233 30.91 -22.30 12.68
CA PRO A 233 29.75 -21.56 12.14
C PRO A 233 28.78 -22.49 11.44
N ASN A 234 27.58 -22.64 12.02
CA ASN A 234 26.43 -23.28 11.39
C ASN A 234 25.14 -22.71 12.00
N LEU A 235 24.04 -22.86 11.28
CA LEU A 235 22.72 -22.32 11.65
C LEU A 235 22.32 -22.73 13.08
N LYS A 236 22.45 -24.02 13.40
CA LYS A 236 22.06 -24.59 14.68
C LYS A 236 22.86 -24.02 15.86
N THR A 237 24.16 -23.76 15.69
CA THR A 237 24.99 -23.12 16.72
C THR A 237 24.46 -21.74 17.10
N TYR A 238 24.03 -20.95 16.11
CA TYR A 238 23.49 -19.61 16.37
C TYR A 238 22.07 -19.66 16.96
N GLU A 239 21.22 -20.58 16.53
CA GLU A 239 19.92 -20.84 17.16
C GLU A 239 20.06 -21.23 18.64
N ASP A 240 21.02 -22.11 18.94
CA ASP A 240 21.33 -22.53 20.32
C ASP A 240 21.83 -21.34 21.16
N LEU A 241 22.64 -20.45 20.57
CA LEU A 241 23.12 -19.21 21.23
C LEU A 241 21.98 -18.22 21.49
N ILE A 242 21.07 -18.03 20.54
CA ILE A 242 19.86 -17.21 20.70
C ILE A 242 19.02 -17.76 21.84
N ALA A 243 18.76 -19.07 21.85
CA ALA A 243 17.99 -19.70 22.91
C ALA A 243 18.68 -19.58 24.28
N ALA A 244 20.02 -19.68 24.33
CA ALA A 244 20.78 -19.52 25.56
C ALA A 244 20.75 -18.08 26.09
N THR A 245 20.92 -17.07 25.22
CA THR A 245 20.85 -15.66 25.61
C THR A 245 19.48 -15.29 26.17
N VAL A 246 18.38 -15.74 25.54
CA VAL A 246 17.01 -15.53 26.04
C VAL A 246 16.83 -16.14 27.43
N ARG A 247 17.24 -17.40 27.62
CA ARG A 247 17.14 -18.06 28.93
C ARG A 247 17.85 -17.29 30.04
N VAL A 248 19.04 -16.75 29.77
CA VAL A 248 19.80 -15.96 30.74
C VAL A 248 19.13 -14.63 31.04
N MET A 249 18.65 -13.92 30.02
CA MET A 249 17.93 -12.65 30.20
C MET A 249 16.64 -12.83 31.02
N ASP A 250 15.90 -13.90 30.78
CA ASP A 250 14.64 -14.19 31.48
C ASP A 250 14.85 -14.68 32.92
N SER A 251 15.92 -15.44 33.16
CA SER A 251 16.17 -16.06 34.47
C SER A 251 16.72 -15.07 35.50
N TYR A 252 17.44 -14.03 35.08
CA TYR A 252 18.17 -13.14 35.98
C TYR A 252 17.78 -11.67 35.79
N HIS A 253 16.69 -11.27 36.46
CA HIS A 253 16.14 -9.91 36.44
C HIS A 253 17.11 -8.78 36.89
N TRP A 254 18.22 -9.14 37.53
CA TRP A 254 19.19 -8.19 38.08
C TRP A 254 20.29 -7.80 37.10
N LEU A 255 20.41 -8.48 35.95
CA LEU A 255 21.45 -8.25 34.94
C LEU A 255 21.47 -6.81 34.38
N GLY A 256 20.33 -6.12 34.39
CA GLY A 256 20.20 -4.75 33.86
C GLY A 256 20.55 -3.63 34.85
N ARG A 257 21.12 -3.97 36.03
CA ARG A 257 21.46 -2.95 37.03
C ARG A 257 22.87 -2.41 36.83
N SER A 258 23.05 -1.12 37.13
CA SER A 258 24.35 -0.45 37.06
C SER A 258 25.39 -1.04 38.00
N GLU A 259 24.98 -1.56 39.17
CA GLU A 259 25.87 -2.23 40.13
C GLU A 259 26.57 -3.48 39.58
N VAL A 260 26.02 -4.10 38.52
CA VAL A 260 26.60 -5.27 37.82
C VAL A 260 27.10 -4.93 36.42
N GLY A 261 27.20 -3.64 36.08
CA GLY A 261 27.70 -3.19 34.77
C GLY A 261 26.71 -3.34 33.61
N ASP A 262 25.41 -3.49 33.87
CA ASP A 262 24.35 -3.59 32.84
C ASP A 262 24.62 -4.68 31.78
N LEU A 263 24.95 -5.89 32.23
CA LEU A 263 25.20 -7.05 31.38
C LEU A 263 24.01 -7.38 30.46
N LEU A 264 22.80 -7.01 30.86
CA LEU A 264 21.59 -7.19 30.05
C LEU A 264 21.68 -6.49 28.69
N SER A 265 22.25 -5.28 28.63
CA SER A 265 22.41 -4.55 27.38
C SER A 265 23.35 -5.28 26.42
N THR A 266 24.49 -5.78 26.90
CA THR A 266 25.42 -6.59 26.11
C THR A 266 24.79 -7.89 25.62
N LEU A 267 24.01 -8.59 26.46
CA LEU A 267 23.32 -9.81 26.05
C LEU A 267 22.29 -9.57 24.94
N LYS A 268 21.60 -8.43 24.96
CA LYS A 268 20.69 -8.03 23.88
C LYS A 268 21.42 -7.76 22.57
N GLU A 269 22.60 -7.16 22.61
CA GLU A 269 23.44 -6.95 21.43
C GLU A 269 23.92 -8.28 20.84
N VAL A 270 24.36 -9.21 21.68
CA VAL A 270 24.77 -10.56 21.26
C VAL A 270 23.58 -11.30 20.62
N HIS A 271 22.41 -11.25 21.25
CA HIS A 271 21.18 -11.86 20.75
C HIS A 271 20.81 -11.31 19.36
N GLY A 272 20.70 -9.99 19.23
CA GLY A 272 20.37 -9.36 17.94
C GLY A 272 21.42 -9.63 16.86
N THR A 273 22.70 -9.73 17.22
CA THR A 273 23.75 -10.12 16.26
C THR A 273 23.59 -11.57 15.80
N ALA A 274 23.26 -12.49 16.70
CA ALA A 274 23.03 -13.88 16.35
C ALA A 274 21.80 -14.06 15.45
N GLU A 275 20.71 -13.31 15.70
CA GLU A 275 19.52 -13.29 14.82
C GLU A 275 19.87 -12.83 13.41
N LEU A 276 20.62 -11.72 13.27
CA LEU A 276 21.06 -11.22 11.95
C LEU A 276 21.91 -12.25 11.19
N ILE A 277 22.72 -13.03 11.90
CA ILE A 277 23.52 -14.10 11.28
C ILE A 277 22.61 -15.23 10.80
N VAL A 278 21.64 -15.66 11.61
CA VAL A 278 20.63 -16.68 11.24
C VAL A 278 19.87 -16.24 9.98
N ASP A 279 19.37 -15.00 9.96
CA ASP A 279 18.66 -14.44 8.80
C ASP A 279 19.49 -14.49 7.51
N GLU A 280 20.80 -14.18 7.60
CA GLU A 280 21.69 -14.23 6.44
C GLU A 280 21.97 -15.68 6.00
N PHE A 281 22.09 -16.63 6.92
CA PHE A 281 22.18 -18.06 6.59
C PHE A 281 20.93 -18.55 5.85
N GLU A 282 19.74 -18.23 6.35
CA GLU A 282 18.48 -18.61 5.70
C GLU A 282 18.33 -18.00 4.31
N LYS A 283 18.75 -16.73 4.15
CA LYS A 283 18.74 -16.04 2.86
C LYS A 283 19.70 -16.70 1.87
N VAL A 284 20.91 -17.05 2.29
CA VAL A 284 21.89 -17.73 1.44
C VAL A 284 21.36 -19.11 0.99
N GLU A 285 20.79 -19.90 1.90
CA GLU A 285 20.20 -21.19 1.58
C GLU A 285 18.98 -21.06 0.64
N SER A 286 18.14 -20.04 0.82
CA SER A 286 17.01 -19.74 -0.07
C SER A 286 17.48 -19.40 -1.48
N ILE A 287 18.49 -18.54 -1.63
CA ILE A 287 19.07 -18.18 -2.94
C ILE A 287 19.68 -19.42 -3.61
N ARG A 288 20.40 -20.24 -2.85
CA ARG A 288 20.98 -21.50 -3.35
C ARG A 288 19.90 -22.46 -3.84
N ARG A 289 18.79 -22.62 -3.10
CA ARG A 289 17.66 -23.47 -3.53
C ARG A 289 17.04 -22.94 -4.82
N GLN A 290 16.76 -21.65 -4.91
CA GLN A 290 16.20 -21.03 -6.12
C GLN A 290 17.13 -21.20 -7.33
N ALA A 291 18.44 -21.02 -7.14
CA ALA A 291 19.42 -21.24 -8.21
C ALA A 291 19.43 -22.69 -8.71
N ASN A 292 19.38 -23.66 -7.78
CA ASN A 292 19.34 -25.08 -8.14
C ASN A 292 18.04 -25.47 -8.85
N GLU A 293 16.89 -24.97 -8.39
CA GLU A 293 15.59 -25.19 -9.05
C GLU A 293 15.59 -24.61 -10.47
N ALA A 294 16.09 -23.39 -10.66
CA ALA A 294 16.17 -22.74 -11.97
C ALA A 294 17.06 -23.53 -12.96
N VAL A 295 18.21 -24.05 -12.50
CA VAL A 295 19.08 -24.91 -13.32
C VAL A 295 18.38 -26.22 -13.68
N LYS A 296 17.67 -26.84 -12.74
CA LYS A 296 16.91 -28.07 -12.98
C LYS A 296 15.78 -27.87 -13.99
N GLU A 297 15.03 -26.79 -13.89
CA GLU A 297 13.98 -26.45 -14.86
C GLU A 297 14.53 -26.19 -16.27
N ALA A 298 15.69 -25.54 -16.37
CA ALA A 298 16.36 -25.33 -17.65
C ALA A 298 16.85 -26.66 -18.24
N GLU A 299 17.40 -27.54 -17.41
CA GLU A 299 17.76 -28.89 -17.82
C GLU A 299 16.57 -29.66 -18.38
N GLU A 300 15.43 -29.69 -17.67
CA GLU A 300 14.23 -30.41 -18.11
C GLU A 300 13.71 -29.87 -19.45
N ARG A 301 13.69 -28.54 -19.62
CA ARG A 301 13.31 -27.88 -20.87
C ARG A 301 14.25 -28.21 -22.03
N ILE A 302 15.55 -28.17 -21.80
CA ILE A 302 16.56 -28.55 -22.80
C ILE A 302 16.40 -30.02 -23.18
N GLN A 303 16.22 -30.92 -22.21
CA GLN A 303 16.01 -32.35 -22.50
C GLN A 303 14.72 -32.61 -23.29
N HIS A 304 13.65 -31.86 -23.04
CA HIS A 304 12.43 -31.94 -23.84
C HIS A 304 12.68 -31.45 -25.27
N LEU A 305 13.25 -30.25 -25.42
CA LEU A 305 13.56 -29.66 -26.72
C LEU A 305 14.44 -30.61 -27.57
N LEU A 306 15.52 -31.13 -27.00
CA LEU A 306 16.42 -32.05 -27.71
C LEU A 306 15.74 -33.36 -28.14
N ARG A 307 14.69 -33.81 -27.46
CA ARG A 307 13.92 -35.01 -27.85
C ARG A 307 12.98 -34.72 -29.02
N ASP A 308 12.43 -33.52 -29.08
CA ASP A 308 11.48 -33.10 -30.12
C ASP A 308 12.17 -32.74 -31.45
N LEU A 309 13.45 -32.36 -31.39
CA LEU A 309 14.28 -32.07 -32.56
C LEU A 309 14.59 -33.37 -33.34
N GLN A 310 13.73 -33.70 -34.32
CA GLN A 310 13.90 -34.84 -35.23
C GLN A 310 13.92 -34.36 -36.69
N PRO A 311 15.04 -33.74 -37.14
CA PRO A 311 15.13 -33.09 -38.44
C PRO A 311 14.90 -34.02 -39.64
N GLU A 312 15.24 -35.31 -39.51
CA GLU A 312 15.02 -36.33 -40.55
C GLU A 312 13.53 -36.50 -40.95
N SER A 313 12.60 -36.10 -40.10
CA SER A 313 11.15 -36.22 -40.32
C SER A 313 10.50 -34.95 -40.88
N TRP A 314 11.27 -33.88 -41.06
CA TRP A 314 10.73 -32.56 -41.40
C TRP A 314 10.71 -32.31 -42.91
N SER A 315 9.61 -31.74 -43.37
CA SER A 315 9.37 -31.41 -44.78
C SER A 315 9.18 -29.91 -45.04
N SER A 316 9.39 -29.06 -44.04
CA SER A 316 9.24 -27.60 -44.14
C SER A 316 10.41 -26.91 -43.44
N VAL A 317 10.91 -25.84 -44.07
CA VAL A 317 11.98 -24.97 -43.56
C VAL A 317 11.61 -24.34 -42.22
N ASP A 318 10.33 -24.02 -42.01
CA ASP A 318 9.85 -23.36 -40.79
C ASP A 318 10.20 -24.14 -39.51
N ARG A 319 10.16 -25.48 -39.57
CA ARG A 319 10.53 -26.32 -38.42
C ARG A 319 12.01 -26.25 -38.08
N PHE A 320 12.87 -26.15 -39.09
CA PHE A 320 14.31 -25.96 -38.93
C PHE A 320 14.62 -24.60 -38.29
N VAL A 321 14.00 -23.54 -38.82
CA VAL A 321 14.14 -22.17 -38.29
C VAL A 321 13.64 -22.08 -36.85
N GLN A 322 12.48 -22.67 -36.55
CA GLN A 322 11.92 -22.69 -35.20
C GLN A 322 12.82 -23.45 -34.22
N GLY A 323 13.32 -24.64 -34.60
CA GLY A 323 14.22 -25.43 -33.76
C GLY A 323 15.54 -24.70 -33.47
N LEU A 324 16.14 -24.03 -34.46
CA LEU A 324 17.35 -23.22 -34.27
C LEU A 324 17.10 -22.01 -33.37
N SER A 325 15.94 -21.35 -33.52
CA SER A 325 15.53 -20.24 -32.67
C SER A 325 15.33 -20.68 -31.22
N ASP A 326 14.68 -21.82 -30.99
CA ASP A 326 14.45 -22.38 -29.66
C ASP A 326 15.76 -22.78 -28.97
N LEU A 327 16.69 -23.40 -29.69
CA LEU A 327 18.03 -23.70 -29.18
C LEU A 327 18.81 -22.44 -28.82
N ARG A 328 18.78 -21.40 -29.67
CA ARG A 328 19.42 -20.11 -29.41
C ARG A 328 18.81 -19.42 -28.18
N ARG A 329 17.49 -19.52 -28.00
CA ARG A 329 16.80 -19.03 -26.79
C ARG A 329 17.28 -19.77 -25.54
N GLN A 330 17.46 -21.08 -25.60
CA GLN A 330 18.02 -21.85 -24.46
C GLN A 330 19.48 -21.47 -24.17
N GLN A 331 20.32 -21.23 -25.18
CA GLN A 331 21.68 -20.72 -24.97
C GLN A 331 21.67 -19.38 -24.24
N GLY A 332 20.81 -18.44 -24.66
CA GLY A 332 20.64 -17.16 -23.98
C GLY A 332 20.18 -17.33 -22.53
N HIS A 333 19.23 -18.23 -22.28
CA HIS A 333 18.76 -18.52 -20.93
C HIS A 333 19.86 -19.09 -20.02
N LEU A 334 20.69 -20.00 -20.53
CA LEU A 334 21.83 -20.56 -19.77
C LEU A 334 22.85 -19.47 -19.41
N ILE A 335 23.08 -18.47 -20.26
CA ILE A 335 23.93 -17.31 -19.92
C ILE A 335 23.35 -16.54 -18.74
N THR A 336 22.05 -16.27 -18.73
CA THR A 336 21.38 -15.62 -17.58
C THR A 336 21.51 -16.46 -16.31
N LEU A 337 21.43 -17.79 -16.39
CA LEU A 337 21.60 -18.66 -15.24
C LEU A 337 23.02 -18.64 -14.67
N LYS A 338 24.05 -18.37 -15.49
CA LYS A 338 25.44 -18.18 -15.00
C LYS A 338 25.59 -16.94 -14.12
N GLU A 339 24.70 -15.95 -14.25
CA GLU A 339 24.71 -14.74 -13.43
C GLU A 339 24.06 -14.95 -12.04
N LEU A 340 23.34 -16.06 -11.84
CA LEU A 340 22.73 -16.37 -10.55
C LEU A 340 23.79 -16.76 -9.51
N ARG A 341 23.72 -16.08 -8.36
CA ARG A 341 24.60 -16.36 -7.22
C ARG A 341 24.34 -17.78 -6.70
N TYR A 342 25.40 -18.55 -6.48
CA TYR A 342 25.37 -19.96 -6.03
C TYR A 342 24.83 -20.98 -7.05
N ALA A 343 24.64 -20.61 -8.31
CA ALA A 343 24.29 -21.57 -9.36
C ALA A 343 25.41 -22.58 -9.63
N ASP A 344 25.03 -23.80 -10.00
CA ASP A 344 25.97 -24.85 -10.40
C ASP A 344 26.53 -24.57 -11.81
N LEU A 345 27.66 -23.86 -11.84
CA LEU A 345 28.34 -23.50 -13.08
C LEU A 345 28.86 -24.71 -13.87
N GLY A 346 29.17 -25.81 -13.17
CA GLY A 346 29.60 -27.05 -13.81
C GLY A 346 28.45 -27.64 -14.62
N ARG A 347 27.27 -27.78 -13.99
CA ARG A 347 26.08 -28.30 -14.65
C ARG A 347 25.61 -27.41 -15.81
N ILE A 348 25.62 -26.09 -15.63
CA ILE A 348 25.26 -25.14 -16.70
C ILE A 348 26.20 -25.28 -17.90
N GLY A 349 27.51 -25.46 -17.67
CA GLY A 349 28.50 -25.67 -18.74
C GLY A 349 28.23 -26.93 -19.57
N GLU A 350 27.86 -28.03 -18.91
CA GLU A 350 27.48 -29.27 -19.59
C GLU A 350 26.22 -29.09 -20.46
N LEU A 351 25.20 -28.38 -19.94
CA LEU A 351 23.98 -28.08 -20.70
C LEU A 351 24.27 -27.18 -21.92
N GLU A 352 25.14 -26.19 -21.76
CA GLU A 352 25.55 -25.28 -22.83
C GLU A 352 26.26 -26.04 -23.96
N THR A 353 27.14 -26.98 -23.62
CA THR A 353 27.81 -27.83 -24.62
C THR A 353 26.77 -28.66 -25.38
N ARG A 354 25.83 -29.31 -24.69
CA ARG A 354 24.77 -30.11 -25.34
C ARG A 354 23.88 -29.29 -26.28
N VAL A 355 23.48 -28.09 -25.87
CA VAL A 355 22.66 -27.20 -26.71
C VAL A 355 23.44 -26.72 -27.92
N THR A 356 24.73 -26.41 -27.76
CA THR A 356 25.60 -25.98 -28.84
C THR A 356 25.84 -27.08 -29.87
N GLU A 357 26.13 -28.31 -29.43
CA GLU A 357 26.27 -29.47 -30.31
C GLU A 357 24.98 -29.74 -31.11
N ALA A 358 23.82 -29.63 -30.46
CA ALA A 358 22.53 -29.78 -31.12
C ALA A 358 22.26 -28.64 -32.11
N PHE A 359 22.63 -27.41 -31.77
CA PHE A 359 22.51 -26.26 -32.67
C PHE A 359 23.39 -26.43 -33.91
N ASP A 360 24.63 -26.88 -33.75
CA ASP A 360 25.58 -27.12 -34.85
C ASP A 360 25.14 -28.30 -35.73
N SER A 361 24.54 -29.34 -35.16
CA SER A 361 23.93 -30.44 -35.93
C SER A 361 22.75 -29.94 -36.75
N LEU A 362 21.79 -29.29 -36.09
CA LEU A 362 20.57 -28.80 -36.76
C LEU A 362 20.88 -27.75 -37.82
N SER A 363 21.91 -26.92 -37.59
CA SER A 363 22.41 -25.95 -38.55
C SER A 363 22.88 -26.61 -39.84
N ARG A 364 23.63 -27.71 -39.74
CA ARG A 364 24.07 -28.49 -40.91
C ARG A 364 22.88 -29.10 -41.66
N ASP A 365 21.96 -29.73 -40.92
CA ASP A 365 20.75 -30.32 -41.51
C ASP A 365 19.87 -29.26 -42.22
N THR A 366 19.82 -28.04 -41.68
CA THR A 366 19.09 -26.90 -42.28
C THR A 366 19.73 -26.47 -43.59
N VAL A 367 21.07 -26.40 -43.66
CA VAL A 367 21.79 -26.07 -44.90
C VAL A 367 21.56 -27.14 -45.96
N ASP A 368 21.65 -28.42 -45.58
CA ASP A 368 21.39 -29.54 -46.48
C ASP A 368 19.96 -29.53 -47.03
N PHE A 369 18.97 -29.19 -46.18
CA PHE A 369 17.57 -29.02 -46.61
C PHE A 369 17.40 -27.85 -47.59
N LEU A 370 17.98 -26.68 -47.27
CA LEU A 370 17.88 -25.46 -48.11
C LEU A 370 18.60 -25.58 -49.46
N MET A 371 19.52 -26.53 -49.61
CA MET A 371 20.15 -26.84 -50.89
C MET A 371 19.24 -27.61 -51.85
N GLY A 372 18.11 -28.15 -51.38
CA GLY A 372 17.12 -28.82 -52.22
C GLY A 372 16.38 -27.85 -53.14
N GLU A 373 16.15 -28.25 -54.40
CA GLU A 373 15.48 -27.40 -55.41
C GLU A 373 14.04 -26.98 -55.02
N GLU A 374 13.38 -27.74 -54.14
CA GLU A 374 12.00 -27.47 -53.68
C GLU A 374 11.91 -26.82 -52.28
N ALA A 375 13.04 -26.47 -51.66
CA ALA A 375 13.06 -26.03 -50.26
C ALA A 375 12.26 -24.73 -50.01
N LEU A 376 12.29 -23.79 -50.96
CA LEU A 376 11.56 -22.51 -50.88
C LEU A 376 10.22 -22.54 -51.62
N SER A 377 9.85 -23.65 -52.27
CA SER A 377 8.60 -23.79 -53.01
C SER A 377 7.34 -23.49 -52.19
N PRO A 378 7.24 -23.84 -50.89
CA PRO A 378 6.10 -23.45 -50.06
C PRO A 378 5.93 -21.93 -49.94
N TYR A 379 7.02 -21.17 -49.82
CA TYR A 379 6.95 -19.72 -49.74
C TYR A 379 6.57 -19.10 -51.08
N HIS A 380 7.09 -19.62 -52.19
CA HIS A 380 6.66 -19.19 -53.53
C HIS A 380 5.16 -19.43 -53.76
N ALA A 381 4.65 -20.59 -53.34
CA ALA A 381 3.23 -20.92 -53.43
C ALA A 381 2.37 -19.99 -52.56
N ALA A 382 2.77 -19.75 -51.30
CA ALA A 382 2.07 -18.84 -50.40
C ALA A 382 2.03 -17.39 -50.92
N VAL A 383 3.13 -16.88 -51.46
CA VAL A 383 3.17 -15.55 -52.12
C VAL A 383 2.21 -15.52 -53.32
N GLY A 384 2.17 -16.58 -54.13
CA GLY A 384 1.27 -16.69 -55.28
C GLY A 384 -0.21 -16.74 -54.89
N GLU A 385 -0.59 -17.53 -53.88
CA GLU A 385 -1.95 -17.59 -53.36
C GLU A 385 -2.42 -16.23 -52.82
N LEU A 386 -1.54 -15.51 -52.12
CA LEU A 386 -1.83 -14.16 -51.64
C LEU A 386 -1.99 -13.16 -52.80
N GLU A 387 -1.20 -13.30 -53.87
CA GLU A 387 -1.33 -12.48 -55.09
C GLU A 387 -2.70 -12.70 -55.78
N GLU A 388 -3.14 -13.95 -55.92
CA GLU A 388 -4.43 -14.31 -56.53
C GLU A 388 -5.65 -13.82 -55.73
N ARG A 389 -5.50 -13.64 -54.41
CA ARG A 389 -6.57 -13.09 -53.55
C ARG A 389 -6.80 -11.60 -53.76
N ILE A 390 -5.80 -10.83 -54.21
CA ILE A 390 -5.87 -9.35 -54.29
C ILE A 390 -6.98 -8.84 -55.24
N PRO A 391 -7.16 -9.35 -56.47
CA PRO A 391 -8.20 -8.87 -57.38
C PRO A 391 -9.63 -9.06 -56.86
N ALA A 392 -9.85 -10.09 -56.03
CA ALA A 392 -11.16 -10.41 -55.44
C ALA A 392 -11.56 -9.49 -54.28
N ILE A 393 -10.63 -8.68 -53.74
CA ILE A 393 -10.89 -7.72 -52.67
C ILE A 393 -11.82 -6.62 -53.19
N THR A 394 -12.98 -6.49 -52.57
CA THR A 394 -14.00 -5.48 -52.91
C THR A 394 -14.19 -4.43 -51.81
N LYS A 395 -13.76 -4.72 -50.57
CA LYS A 395 -13.86 -3.80 -49.43
C LYS A 395 -12.51 -3.58 -48.76
N VAL A 396 -12.31 -2.41 -48.12
CA VAL A 396 -11.07 -2.13 -47.39
C VAL A 396 -10.85 -3.10 -46.22
N SER A 397 -11.92 -3.56 -45.57
CA SER A 397 -11.84 -4.53 -44.47
C SER A 397 -11.31 -5.91 -44.90
N GLU A 398 -11.52 -6.31 -46.16
CA GLU A 398 -11.05 -7.58 -46.73
C GLU A 398 -9.54 -7.55 -47.03
N ALA A 399 -8.93 -6.36 -47.14
CA ALA A 399 -7.48 -6.21 -47.35
C ALA A 399 -6.66 -6.45 -46.08
N LYS A 400 -7.24 -6.27 -44.89
CA LYS A 400 -6.53 -6.38 -43.61
C LYS A 400 -6.00 -7.81 -43.34
N PRO A 401 -6.80 -8.88 -43.47
CA PRO A 401 -6.29 -10.25 -43.28
C PRO A 401 -5.17 -10.61 -44.27
N VAL A 402 -5.29 -10.18 -45.53
CA VAL A 402 -4.26 -10.43 -46.56
C VAL A 402 -2.96 -9.67 -46.22
N ARG A 403 -3.06 -8.48 -45.63
CA ARG A 403 -1.88 -7.73 -45.15
C ARG A 403 -1.20 -8.44 -43.99
N GLU A 404 -1.98 -8.90 -43.01
CA GLU A 404 -1.46 -9.67 -41.86
C GLU A 404 -0.78 -10.96 -42.32
N ASP A 405 -1.37 -11.67 -43.29
CA ASP A 405 -0.75 -12.86 -43.92
C ASP A 405 0.59 -12.51 -44.60
N LEU A 406 0.66 -11.39 -45.36
CA LEU A 406 1.90 -10.91 -46.02
C LEU A 406 2.96 -10.37 -45.04
N GLU A 407 2.54 -9.83 -43.90
CA GLU A 407 3.43 -9.40 -42.82
C GLU A 407 4.06 -10.63 -42.15
N GLY A 408 3.24 -11.60 -41.73
CA GLY A 408 3.70 -12.85 -41.12
C GLY A 408 4.62 -13.66 -42.04
N LEU A 409 4.32 -13.75 -43.33
CA LEU A 409 5.19 -14.40 -44.32
C LEU A 409 6.53 -13.67 -44.49
N GLY A 410 6.52 -12.33 -44.36
CA GLY A 410 7.74 -11.52 -44.38
C GLY A 410 8.61 -11.75 -43.15
N GLU A 411 8.01 -11.77 -41.96
CA GLU A 411 8.73 -12.06 -40.71
C GLU A 411 9.39 -13.44 -40.73
N GLN A 412 8.71 -14.46 -41.28
CA GLN A 412 9.27 -15.80 -41.47
C GLN A 412 10.48 -15.80 -42.42
N LEU A 413 10.39 -15.08 -43.53
CA LEU A 413 11.47 -14.97 -44.51
C LEU A 413 12.66 -14.15 -44.00
N ASP A 414 12.40 -13.08 -43.25
CA ASP A 414 13.44 -12.29 -42.59
C ASP A 414 14.16 -13.12 -41.53
N LEU A 415 13.42 -13.88 -40.71
CA LEU A 415 14.00 -14.81 -39.74
C LEU A 415 14.83 -15.90 -40.42
N LEU A 416 14.35 -16.44 -41.54
CA LEU A 416 15.10 -17.40 -42.35
C LEU A 416 16.40 -16.77 -42.90
N ALA A 417 16.35 -15.55 -43.42
CA ALA A 417 17.52 -14.82 -43.90
C ALA A 417 18.55 -14.57 -42.79
N ASP A 418 18.09 -14.15 -41.62
CA ASP A 418 18.92 -13.89 -40.44
C ASP A 418 19.57 -15.17 -39.91
N VAL A 419 18.81 -16.26 -39.85
CA VAL A 419 19.32 -17.58 -39.47
C VAL A 419 20.41 -18.01 -40.44
N VAL A 420 20.12 -18.03 -41.75
CA VAL A 420 21.08 -18.44 -42.80
C VAL A 420 22.34 -17.56 -42.81
N SER A 421 22.20 -16.25 -42.59
CA SER A 421 23.33 -15.33 -42.49
C SER A 421 24.24 -15.65 -41.29
N GLY A 422 23.62 -16.03 -40.17
CA GLY A 422 24.29 -16.42 -38.92
C GLY A 422 24.82 -17.86 -38.91
N LEU A 423 24.48 -18.71 -39.87
CA LEU A 423 25.00 -20.07 -39.98
C LEU A 423 26.48 -20.05 -40.43
N ALA A 424 27.29 -20.91 -39.81
CA ALA A 424 28.65 -21.17 -40.25
C ALA A 424 28.64 -22.09 -41.49
N ILE A 425 28.39 -21.49 -42.66
CA ILE A 425 28.48 -22.18 -43.96
C ILE A 425 29.90 -22.01 -44.50
N ASP A 426 30.64 -23.13 -44.62
CA ASP A 426 32.02 -23.16 -45.10
C ASP A 426 32.16 -22.82 -46.60
N ASP A 427 31.15 -23.20 -47.41
CA ASP A 427 31.13 -22.90 -48.84
C ASP A 427 30.39 -21.59 -49.12
N ALA A 428 31.14 -20.54 -49.47
CA ALA A 428 30.61 -19.23 -49.84
C ALA A 428 29.61 -19.31 -51.01
N THR A 429 29.77 -20.27 -51.93
CA THR A 429 28.91 -20.48 -53.10
C THR A 429 27.54 -21.01 -52.71
N VAL A 430 27.48 -21.89 -51.71
CA VAL A 430 26.23 -22.43 -51.15
C VAL A 430 25.46 -21.32 -50.43
N ARG A 431 26.16 -20.54 -49.59
CA ARG A 431 25.58 -19.38 -48.89
C ARG A 431 24.95 -18.39 -49.87
N THR A 432 25.67 -18.02 -50.93
CA THR A 432 25.16 -17.09 -51.96
C THR A 432 23.89 -17.64 -52.63
N ARG A 433 23.87 -18.92 -53.00
CA ARG A 433 22.71 -19.54 -53.67
C ARG A 433 21.45 -19.52 -52.79
N ILE A 434 21.58 -19.83 -51.50
CA ILE A 434 20.44 -19.81 -50.56
C ILE A 434 19.92 -18.37 -50.38
N LEU A 435 20.83 -17.40 -50.19
CA LEU A 435 20.45 -15.99 -50.04
C LEU A 435 19.81 -15.40 -51.31
N GLU A 436 20.25 -15.79 -52.50
CA GLU A 436 19.62 -15.43 -53.76
C GLU A 436 18.19 -15.96 -53.84
N GLY A 437 17.96 -17.23 -53.47
CA GLY A 437 16.61 -17.82 -53.42
C GLY A 437 15.68 -17.10 -52.44
N ILE A 438 16.17 -16.77 -51.23
CA ILE A 438 15.38 -15.99 -50.25
C ILE A 438 15.09 -14.58 -50.77
N SER A 439 16.08 -13.93 -51.40
CA SER A 439 15.92 -12.60 -51.99
C SER A 439 14.88 -12.57 -53.12
N GLU A 440 14.79 -13.65 -53.92
CA GLU A 440 13.78 -13.81 -54.96
C GLU A 440 12.37 -13.87 -54.37
N VAL A 441 12.16 -14.68 -53.32
CA VAL A 441 10.87 -14.78 -52.61
C VAL A 441 10.50 -13.45 -51.96
N LEU A 442 11.43 -12.78 -51.28
CA LEU A 442 11.23 -11.44 -50.69
C LEU A 442 10.87 -10.39 -51.74
N GLY A 443 11.50 -10.47 -52.93
CA GLY A 443 11.14 -9.64 -54.07
C GLY A 443 9.69 -9.87 -54.53
N GLY A 444 9.27 -11.13 -54.58
CA GLY A 444 7.88 -11.53 -54.84
C GLY A 444 6.91 -10.97 -53.79
N LEU A 445 7.20 -11.18 -52.51
CA LEU A 445 6.38 -10.69 -51.39
C LEU A 445 6.20 -9.16 -51.43
N ASN A 446 7.29 -8.41 -51.67
CA ASN A 446 7.24 -6.95 -51.74
C ASN A 446 6.43 -6.45 -52.93
N ARG A 447 6.48 -7.15 -54.08
CA ARG A 447 5.61 -6.85 -55.23
C ARG A 447 4.13 -7.07 -54.87
N VAL A 448 3.79 -8.18 -54.20
CA VAL A 448 2.42 -8.48 -53.77
C VAL A 448 1.92 -7.46 -52.72
N ARG A 449 2.77 -7.04 -51.77
CA ARG A 449 2.47 -5.93 -50.84
C ARG A 449 2.13 -4.64 -51.58
N ALA A 450 2.90 -4.28 -52.60
CA ALA A 450 2.62 -3.07 -53.39
C ALA A 450 1.30 -3.18 -54.18
N LEU A 451 0.96 -4.35 -54.72
CA LEU A 451 -0.33 -4.60 -55.37
C LEU A 451 -1.51 -4.46 -54.39
N LEU A 452 -1.38 -5.02 -53.18
CA LEU A 452 -2.39 -4.93 -52.12
C LEU A 452 -2.61 -3.47 -51.69
N GLU A 453 -1.53 -2.70 -51.45
CA GLU A 453 -1.62 -1.30 -51.06
C GLU A 453 -2.27 -0.44 -52.15
N ASN A 454 -1.95 -0.67 -53.42
CA ASN A 454 -2.59 0.04 -54.53
C ASN A 454 -4.10 -0.29 -54.62
N ARG A 455 -4.48 -1.57 -54.44
CA ARG A 455 -5.89 -1.99 -54.42
C ARG A 455 -6.63 -1.37 -53.22
N ARG A 456 -6.02 -1.37 -52.03
CA ARG A 456 -6.56 -0.77 -50.80
C ARG A 456 -6.81 0.72 -50.97
N LYS A 457 -5.83 1.49 -51.48
CA LYS A 457 -5.98 2.94 -51.73
C LYS A 457 -7.12 3.24 -52.71
N GLY A 458 -7.27 2.43 -53.75
CA GLY A 458 -8.37 2.59 -54.73
C GLY A 458 -9.76 2.32 -54.16
N LEU A 459 -9.89 1.41 -53.18
CA LEU A 459 -11.14 1.13 -52.47
C LEU A 459 -11.43 2.18 -51.39
N LEU A 460 -10.41 2.58 -50.63
CA LEU A 460 -10.49 3.57 -49.56
C LEU A 460 -11.04 4.90 -50.07
N SER A 461 -10.55 5.38 -51.21
CA SER A 461 -11.04 6.62 -51.83
C SER A 461 -12.53 6.54 -52.19
N LYS A 462 -13.01 5.40 -52.72
CA LYS A 462 -14.43 5.24 -53.12
C LYS A 462 -15.36 5.07 -51.92
N GLU A 463 -14.94 4.32 -50.90
CA GLU A 463 -15.73 4.11 -49.68
C GLU A 463 -15.80 5.40 -48.84
N ALA A 464 -14.68 6.12 -48.71
CA ALA A 464 -14.61 7.37 -47.94
C ALA A 464 -15.52 8.48 -48.53
N THR A 465 -15.63 8.60 -49.86
CA THR A 465 -16.55 9.58 -50.48
C THR A 465 -18.01 9.28 -50.17
N ALA A 466 -18.42 8.02 -50.22
CA ALA A 466 -19.80 7.63 -49.92
C ALA A 466 -20.12 7.80 -48.43
N GLU A 467 -19.19 7.45 -47.55
CA GLU A 467 -19.34 7.59 -46.10
C GLU A 467 -19.38 9.06 -45.66
N PHE A 468 -18.45 9.89 -46.16
CA PHE A 468 -18.41 11.32 -45.85
C PHE A 468 -19.73 12.02 -46.24
N GLY A 469 -20.27 11.76 -47.43
CA GLY A 469 -21.53 12.35 -47.88
C GLY A 469 -22.73 12.02 -46.98
N VAL A 470 -22.77 10.82 -46.40
CA VAL A 470 -23.83 10.42 -45.44
C VAL A 470 -23.63 11.10 -44.08
N GLN A 471 -22.40 11.06 -43.55
CA GLN A 471 -22.08 11.62 -42.23
C GLN A 471 -22.21 13.14 -42.21
N PHE A 472 -21.72 13.83 -43.24
CA PHE A 472 -21.85 15.28 -43.38
C PHE A 472 -23.32 15.72 -43.44
N LYS A 473 -24.18 14.95 -44.13
CA LYS A 473 -25.63 15.20 -44.17
C LYS A 473 -26.31 14.99 -42.81
N LEU A 474 -25.92 13.95 -42.06
CA LEU A 474 -26.43 13.71 -40.70
C LEU A 474 -25.98 14.80 -39.72
N PHE A 475 -24.75 15.31 -39.88
CA PHE A 475 -24.25 16.44 -39.13
C PHE A 475 -25.11 17.70 -39.35
N GLY A 476 -25.40 18.05 -40.61
CA GLY A 476 -26.29 19.18 -40.92
C GLY A 476 -27.70 19.05 -40.32
N GLN A 477 -28.25 17.83 -40.25
CA GLN A 477 -29.52 17.57 -39.55
C GLN A 477 -29.39 17.77 -38.03
N SER A 478 -28.27 17.34 -37.45
CA SER A 478 -27.97 17.50 -36.02
C SER A 478 -27.84 18.98 -35.64
N VAL A 479 -27.17 19.79 -36.47
CA VAL A 479 -27.09 21.26 -36.31
C VAL A 479 -28.49 21.88 -36.27
N THR A 480 -29.35 21.52 -37.23
CA THR A 480 -30.72 22.03 -37.31
C THR A 480 -31.54 21.67 -36.06
N SER A 481 -31.46 20.42 -35.62
CA SER A 481 -32.13 19.96 -34.40
C SER A 481 -31.61 20.67 -33.15
N ALA A 482 -30.30 20.79 -33.01
CA ALA A 482 -29.64 21.42 -31.88
C ALA A 482 -29.99 22.91 -31.76
N LEU A 483 -30.03 23.65 -32.88
CA LEU A 483 -30.48 25.04 -32.92
C LEU A 483 -31.94 25.20 -32.47
N SER A 484 -32.80 24.22 -32.76
CA SER A 484 -34.21 24.24 -32.33
C SER A 484 -34.39 23.98 -30.82
N LEU A 485 -33.51 23.17 -30.23
CA LEU A 485 -33.49 22.83 -28.80
C LEU A 485 -32.77 23.87 -27.93
N ALA A 486 -32.01 24.78 -28.54
CA ALA A 486 -31.32 25.87 -27.86
C ALA A 486 -32.29 27.03 -27.59
N ASP A 487 -32.99 26.93 -26.45
CA ASP A 487 -33.97 27.90 -25.94
C ASP A 487 -33.42 28.81 -24.82
N THR A 488 -32.22 28.52 -24.30
CA THR A 488 -31.49 29.40 -23.36
C THR A 488 -30.05 29.66 -23.84
N PRO A 489 -29.43 30.78 -23.42
CA PRO A 489 -28.03 31.07 -23.76
C PRO A 489 -27.06 29.93 -23.38
N ASP A 490 -27.24 29.31 -22.22
CA ASP A 490 -26.39 28.20 -21.78
C ASP A 490 -26.61 26.95 -22.63
N ARG A 491 -27.86 26.67 -23.01
CA ARG A 491 -28.16 25.56 -23.93
C ARG A 491 -27.60 25.81 -25.33
N CYS A 492 -27.45 27.06 -25.77
CA CYS A 492 -26.70 27.35 -27.01
C CYS A 492 -25.25 26.89 -26.88
N ASP A 493 -24.58 27.20 -25.77
CA ASP A 493 -23.18 26.82 -25.53
C ASP A 493 -23.03 25.29 -25.41
N ASP A 494 -23.92 24.63 -24.67
CA ASP A 494 -23.92 23.17 -24.49
C ASP A 494 -24.10 22.42 -25.82
N GLN A 495 -25.02 22.89 -26.66
CA GLN A 495 -25.29 22.28 -27.97
C GLN A 495 -24.17 22.56 -28.96
N LEU A 496 -23.61 23.78 -28.95
CA LEU A 496 -22.46 24.15 -29.74
C LEU A 496 -21.26 23.26 -29.41
N ALA A 497 -20.94 23.07 -28.13
CA ALA A 497 -19.84 22.21 -27.69
C ALA A 497 -20.00 20.76 -28.17
N LYS A 498 -21.22 20.20 -28.10
CA LYS A 498 -21.51 18.85 -28.60
C LYS A 498 -21.31 18.73 -30.12
N LEU A 499 -21.74 19.72 -30.89
CA LEU A 499 -21.56 19.74 -32.33
C LEU A 499 -20.08 19.92 -32.71
N MET A 500 -19.32 20.72 -31.96
CA MET A 500 -17.88 20.88 -32.20
C MET A 500 -17.13 19.56 -32.00
N LEU A 501 -17.45 18.80 -30.95
CA LEU A 501 -16.87 17.46 -30.75
C LEU A 501 -17.22 16.48 -31.88
N GLN A 502 -18.46 16.52 -32.38
CA GLN A 502 -18.86 15.70 -33.52
C GLN A 502 -18.11 16.09 -34.80
N LEU A 503 -17.84 17.39 -34.99
CA LEU A 503 -17.09 17.89 -36.14
C LEU A 503 -15.60 17.53 -36.04
N GLU A 504 -14.99 17.60 -34.85
CA GLU A 504 -13.62 17.11 -34.59
C GLU A 504 -13.47 15.59 -34.86
N ASP A 505 -14.46 14.78 -34.46
CA ASP A 505 -14.48 13.34 -34.77
C ASP A 505 -14.56 13.09 -36.29
N LEU A 506 -15.31 13.90 -37.03
CA LEU A 506 -15.32 13.84 -38.49
C LEU A 506 -13.96 14.28 -39.09
N GLU A 507 -13.36 15.37 -38.61
CA GLU A 507 -12.04 15.84 -39.07
C GLU A 507 -10.97 14.77 -38.84
N SER A 508 -10.97 14.09 -37.68
CA SER A 508 -10.03 13.02 -37.38
C SER A 508 -10.23 11.78 -38.27
N ARG A 509 -11.47 11.44 -38.61
CA ARG A 509 -11.77 10.25 -39.44
C ARG A 509 -11.42 10.45 -40.91
N PHE A 510 -11.53 11.68 -41.40
CA PHE A 510 -11.29 12.02 -42.81
C PHE A 510 -9.99 12.81 -43.03
N SER A 511 -9.04 12.75 -42.09
CA SER A 511 -7.79 13.52 -42.12
C SER A 511 -6.88 13.25 -43.32
N GLU A 512 -7.06 12.14 -44.02
CA GLU A 512 -6.29 11.77 -45.21
C GLU A 512 -6.82 12.43 -46.52
N PHE A 513 -7.91 13.20 -46.44
CA PHE A 513 -8.60 13.81 -47.59
C PHE A 513 -8.75 15.33 -47.42
N ASP A 514 -7.80 16.10 -47.95
CA ASP A 514 -7.75 17.57 -47.82
C ASP A 514 -9.05 18.27 -48.26
N GLU A 515 -9.73 17.78 -49.30
CA GLU A 515 -11.00 18.33 -49.79
C GLU A 515 -12.13 18.27 -48.74
N TYR A 516 -12.15 17.24 -47.89
CA TYR A 516 -13.17 17.10 -46.84
C TYR A 516 -12.85 17.97 -45.62
N LEU A 517 -11.57 18.18 -45.33
CA LEU A 517 -11.13 19.06 -44.24
C LEU A 517 -11.53 20.52 -44.51
N GLU A 518 -11.43 20.99 -45.76
CA GLU A 518 -11.89 22.33 -46.15
C GLU A 518 -13.42 22.50 -45.99
N GLN A 519 -14.19 21.46 -46.33
CA GLN A 519 -15.65 21.46 -46.14
C GLN A 519 -16.05 21.46 -44.66
N LEU A 520 -15.37 20.68 -43.82
CA LEU A 520 -15.61 20.64 -42.37
C LEU A 520 -15.23 21.97 -41.70
N ALA A 521 -14.13 22.60 -42.11
CA ALA A 521 -13.72 23.91 -41.60
C ALA A 521 -14.77 24.98 -41.89
N THR A 522 -15.27 25.03 -43.13
CA THR A 522 -16.37 25.94 -43.52
C THR A 522 -17.61 25.68 -42.65
N GLN A 523 -18.00 24.41 -42.49
CA GLN A 523 -19.18 24.05 -41.69
C GLN A 523 -19.01 24.43 -40.20
N ARG A 524 -17.79 24.35 -39.65
CA ARG A 524 -17.49 24.75 -38.28
C ARG A 524 -17.78 26.22 -38.03
N GLU A 525 -17.33 27.08 -38.95
CA GLU A 525 -17.58 28.52 -38.91
C GLU A 525 -19.08 28.81 -38.97
N GLU A 526 -19.81 28.20 -39.91
CA GLU A 526 -21.25 28.36 -40.05
C GLU A 526 -22.03 27.97 -38.78
N VAL A 527 -21.67 26.85 -38.15
CA VAL A 527 -22.30 26.40 -36.90
C VAL A 527 -22.03 27.40 -35.77
N TYR A 528 -20.80 27.86 -35.64
CA TYR A 528 -20.43 28.83 -34.61
C TYR A 528 -21.22 30.13 -34.78
N GLU A 529 -21.28 30.69 -35.99
CA GLU A 529 -22.03 31.90 -36.29
C GLU A 529 -23.53 31.75 -36.00
N ALA A 530 -24.12 30.60 -36.39
CA ALA A 530 -25.55 30.33 -36.16
C ALA A 530 -25.90 30.27 -34.66
N PHE A 531 -25.07 29.62 -33.84
CA PHE A 531 -25.27 29.54 -32.39
C PHE A 531 -24.99 30.88 -31.69
N ALA A 532 -23.98 31.63 -32.12
CA ALA A 532 -23.71 32.97 -31.62
C ALA A 532 -24.90 33.92 -31.87
N ALA A 533 -25.45 33.91 -33.09
CA ALA A 533 -26.62 34.70 -33.44
C ALA A 533 -27.89 34.26 -32.68
N ARG A 534 -28.07 32.96 -32.43
CA ARG A 534 -29.18 32.44 -31.60
C ARG A 534 -29.03 32.89 -30.14
N LYS A 535 -27.84 32.77 -29.56
CA LYS A 535 -27.53 33.19 -28.18
C LYS A 535 -27.79 34.68 -28.00
N GLN A 536 -27.32 35.52 -28.93
CA GLN A 536 -27.54 36.96 -28.86
C GLN A 536 -29.03 37.31 -28.85
N ARG A 537 -29.84 36.68 -29.72
CA ARG A 537 -31.30 36.90 -29.72
C ARG A 537 -31.96 36.54 -28.38
N LEU A 538 -31.57 35.43 -27.76
CA LEU A 538 -32.11 35.01 -26.46
C LEU A 538 -31.71 35.96 -25.33
N LEU A 539 -30.48 36.48 -25.36
CA LEU A 539 -30.02 37.50 -24.40
C LEU A 539 -30.81 38.80 -24.56
N ASP A 540 -31.02 39.26 -25.79
CA ASP A 540 -31.80 40.47 -26.08
C ASP A 540 -33.27 40.31 -25.61
N GLU A 541 -33.89 39.15 -25.87
CA GLU A 541 -35.25 38.85 -25.41
C GLU A 541 -35.36 38.84 -23.88
N ARG A 542 -34.38 38.23 -23.21
CA ARG A 542 -34.30 38.21 -21.74
C ARG A 542 -34.14 39.61 -21.17
N GLN A 543 -33.24 40.43 -21.73
CA GLN A 543 -33.01 41.80 -21.26
C GLN A 543 -34.27 42.67 -21.42
N ARG A 544 -34.94 42.60 -22.58
CA ARG A 544 -36.20 43.32 -22.80
C ARG A 544 -37.27 42.95 -21.77
N ARG A 545 -37.34 41.68 -21.37
CA ARG A 545 -38.29 41.22 -20.35
C ARG A 545 -37.93 41.73 -18.95
N VAL A 546 -36.64 41.79 -18.62
CA VAL A 546 -36.15 42.40 -17.36
C VAL A 546 -36.55 43.86 -17.30
N ASP A 547 -36.30 44.63 -18.36
CA ASP A 547 -36.62 46.07 -18.41
C ASP A 547 -38.13 46.32 -18.21
N GLN A 548 -38.99 45.52 -18.87
CA GLN A 548 -40.44 45.60 -18.70
C GLN A 548 -40.89 45.32 -17.25
N LEU A 549 -40.26 44.36 -16.57
CA LEU A 549 -40.58 44.03 -15.17
C LEU A 549 -40.11 45.14 -14.20
N VAL A 550 -38.94 45.71 -14.45
CA VAL A 550 -38.41 46.85 -13.68
C VAL A 550 -39.34 48.05 -13.80
N GLU A 551 -39.72 48.46 -15.02
CA GLU A 551 -40.66 49.57 -15.24
C GLU A 551 -42.00 49.34 -14.53
N ALA A 552 -42.51 48.11 -14.56
CA ALA A 552 -43.74 47.75 -13.86
C ALA A 552 -43.59 47.89 -12.33
N ALA A 553 -42.45 47.46 -11.77
CA ALA A 553 -42.15 47.59 -10.35
C ALA A 553 -42.03 49.06 -9.93
N GLU A 554 -41.36 49.89 -10.72
CA GLU A 554 -41.24 51.33 -10.44
C GLU A 554 -42.59 52.05 -10.38
N ARG A 555 -43.51 51.73 -11.29
CA ARG A 555 -44.86 52.31 -11.29
C ARG A 555 -45.63 51.91 -10.03
N ILE A 556 -45.49 50.67 -9.57
CA ILE A 556 -46.14 50.22 -8.33
C ILE A 556 -45.51 50.89 -7.10
N LEU A 557 -44.18 51.02 -7.03
CA LEU A 557 -43.49 51.72 -5.94
C LEU A 557 -43.93 53.20 -5.82
N LYS A 558 -44.08 53.91 -6.95
CA LYS A 558 -44.61 55.28 -6.97
C LYS A 558 -46.06 55.35 -6.45
N GLY A 559 -46.90 54.39 -6.81
CA GLY A 559 -48.27 54.29 -6.31
C GLY A 559 -48.35 53.94 -4.81
N LEU A 560 -47.44 53.08 -4.36
CA LEU A 560 -47.33 52.66 -2.96
C LEU A 560 -47.04 53.83 -2.04
N ALA A 561 -46.10 54.71 -2.39
CA ALA A 561 -45.78 55.92 -1.61
C ALA A 561 -46.98 56.86 -1.42
N ARG A 562 -47.84 57.01 -2.44
CA ARG A 562 -49.06 57.82 -2.33
C ARG A 562 -50.09 57.19 -1.40
N ARG A 563 -50.23 55.85 -1.45
CA ARG A 563 -51.24 55.13 -0.68
C ARG A 563 -50.89 55.06 0.81
N THR A 564 -49.62 54.95 1.15
CA THR A 564 -49.16 54.95 2.55
C THR A 564 -49.22 56.33 3.19
N ALA A 565 -49.18 57.41 2.42
CA ALA A 565 -49.23 58.77 2.94
C ALA A 565 -50.54 59.09 3.71
N GLY A 566 -51.66 58.44 3.39
CA GLY A 566 -52.97 58.70 4.02
C GLY A 566 -53.30 57.87 5.27
N MET A 567 -52.45 56.91 5.67
CA MET A 567 -52.76 55.99 6.76
C MET A 567 -52.60 56.66 8.14
N ALA A 568 -53.42 56.26 9.11
CA ALA A 568 -53.51 56.91 10.43
C ALA A 568 -52.93 56.05 11.57
N GLY A 569 -52.88 54.73 11.39
CA GLY A 569 -52.41 53.77 12.40
C GLY A 569 -51.11 53.04 12.03
N GLU A 570 -50.30 52.71 13.04
CA GLU A 570 -49.09 51.90 12.83
C GLU A 570 -49.46 50.44 12.49
N ASP A 571 -50.52 49.92 13.11
CA ASP A 571 -51.08 48.60 12.79
C ASP A 571 -51.66 48.57 11.37
N GLU A 572 -52.33 49.64 10.93
CA GLU A 572 -52.86 49.77 9.57
C GLU A 572 -51.72 49.77 8.53
N LEU A 573 -50.65 50.52 8.80
CA LEU A 573 -49.46 50.57 7.93
C LEU A 573 -48.74 49.22 7.87
N ASN A 574 -48.56 48.54 9.00
CA ASN A 574 -47.93 47.22 9.05
C ASN A 574 -48.78 46.15 8.36
N THR A 575 -50.10 46.19 8.52
CA THR A 575 -51.04 45.29 7.82
C THR A 575 -50.96 45.51 6.31
N PHE A 576 -50.90 46.76 5.87
CA PHE A 576 -50.73 47.09 4.45
C PHE A 576 -49.45 46.50 3.85
N PHE A 577 -48.29 46.70 4.51
CA PHE A 577 -47.02 46.13 4.03
C PHE A 577 -46.92 44.60 4.20
N ALA A 578 -47.75 43.99 5.03
CA ALA A 578 -47.82 42.55 5.16
C ALA A 578 -48.58 41.93 3.97
N SER A 579 -49.79 42.42 3.68
CA SER A 579 -50.76 41.69 2.85
C SER A 579 -51.39 42.47 1.69
N ASP A 580 -51.06 43.75 1.45
CA ASP A 580 -51.67 44.48 0.32
C ASP A 580 -51.23 43.92 -1.04
N ALA A 581 -52.17 43.91 -2.00
CA ALA A 581 -51.95 43.39 -3.35
C ALA A 581 -50.81 44.08 -4.09
N MET A 582 -50.54 45.38 -3.86
CA MET A 582 -49.41 46.09 -4.47
C MET A 582 -48.06 45.54 -3.96
N VAL A 583 -47.98 45.24 -2.67
CA VAL A 583 -46.77 44.73 -2.02
C VAL A 583 -46.52 43.27 -2.41
N VAL A 584 -47.58 42.45 -2.44
CA VAL A 584 -47.51 41.07 -2.95
C VAL A 584 -47.06 41.07 -4.41
N ARG A 585 -47.59 41.96 -5.25
CA ARG A 585 -47.20 42.08 -6.66
C ARG A 585 -45.75 42.54 -6.83
N LEU A 586 -45.24 43.45 -5.98
CA LEU A 586 -43.82 43.83 -5.99
C LEU A 586 -42.90 42.65 -5.63
N ARG A 587 -43.26 41.84 -4.63
CA ARG A 587 -42.54 40.62 -4.28
C ARG A 587 -42.58 39.58 -5.42
N ASP A 588 -43.72 39.43 -6.10
CA ASP A 588 -43.85 38.57 -7.28
C ASP A 588 -42.98 39.06 -8.45
N LEU A 589 -42.96 40.36 -8.73
CA LEU A 589 -42.08 40.95 -9.75
C LEU A 589 -40.59 40.72 -9.43
N ALA A 590 -40.17 40.90 -8.17
CA ALA A 590 -38.82 40.56 -7.73
C ALA A 590 -38.50 39.06 -7.91
N GLY A 591 -39.46 38.18 -7.59
CA GLY A 591 -39.35 36.74 -7.84
C GLY A 591 -39.18 36.40 -9.33
N ARG A 592 -39.94 37.05 -10.21
CA ARG A 592 -39.82 36.89 -11.67
C ARG A 592 -38.49 37.42 -12.21
N LEU A 593 -37.98 38.53 -11.68
CA LEU A 593 -36.65 39.06 -12.01
C LEU A 593 -35.55 38.07 -11.62
N ARG A 594 -35.63 37.45 -10.42
CA ARG A 594 -34.71 36.35 -10.04
C ARG A 594 -34.82 35.14 -10.97
N GLY A 595 -36.02 34.78 -11.40
CA GLY A 595 -36.24 33.70 -12.38
C GLY A 595 -35.66 33.99 -13.77
N LEU A 596 -35.39 35.25 -14.10
CA LEU A 596 -34.66 35.68 -15.30
C LEU A 596 -33.20 36.00 -14.99
N GLU A 597 -32.68 35.51 -13.85
CA GLU A 597 -31.34 35.76 -13.30
C GLU A 597 -30.91 37.25 -13.33
N ALA A 598 -31.89 38.15 -13.16
CA ALA A 598 -31.70 39.60 -12.98
C ALA A 598 -31.70 39.92 -11.48
N GLY A 599 -30.74 39.32 -10.75
CA GLY A 599 -30.68 39.40 -9.29
C GLY A 599 -30.51 40.82 -8.76
N VAL A 600 -29.66 41.63 -9.40
CA VAL A 600 -29.41 43.02 -9.00
C VAL A 600 -30.68 43.85 -9.04
N GLN A 601 -31.45 43.75 -10.12
CA GLN A 601 -32.72 44.47 -10.28
C GLN A 601 -33.79 43.97 -9.30
N ALA A 602 -33.82 42.66 -9.00
CA ALA A 602 -34.73 42.10 -8.01
C ALA A 602 -34.42 42.65 -6.60
N ASP A 603 -33.14 42.68 -6.22
CA ASP A 603 -32.70 43.18 -4.92
C ASP A 603 -32.90 44.70 -4.81
N GLU A 604 -32.76 45.44 -5.91
CA GLU A 604 -33.10 46.86 -5.96
C GLU A 604 -34.59 47.10 -5.69
N VAL A 605 -35.48 46.32 -6.32
CA VAL A 605 -36.93 46.43 -6.10
C VAL A 605 -37.30 46.12 -4.64
N GLU A 606 -36.72 45.07 -4.04
CA GLU A 606 -36.96 44.73 -2.63
C GLU A 606 -36.39 45.78 -1.67
N SER A 607 -35.20 46.30 -1.97
CA SER A 607 -34.58 47.38 -1.18
C SER A 607 -35.43 48.65 -1.22
N ARG A 608 -35.93 49.03 -2.39
CA ARG A 608 -36.83 50.19 -2.54
C ARG A 608 -38.18 49.96 -1.85
N LEU A 609 -38.70 48.74 -1.84
CA LEU A 609 -39.91 48.39 -1.08
C LEU A 609 -39.68 48.53 0.45
N LYS A 610 -38.52 48.08 0.95
CA LYS A 610 -38.15 48.23 2.35
C LYS A 610 -37.97 49.69 2.73
N ALA A 611 -37.26 50.47 1.91
CA ALA A 611 -37.10 51.91 2.11
C ALA A 611 -38.46 52.62 2.16
N ALA A 612 -39.38 52.28 1.25
CA ALA A 612 -40.72 52.84 1.24
C ALA A 612 -41.51 52.52 2.53
N LYS A 613 -41.31 51.34 3.13
CA LYS A 613 -41.91 50.99 4.44
C LYS A 613 -41.35 51.86 5.56
N GLU A 614 -40.04 52.00 5.63
CA GLU A 614 -39.36 52.80 6.66
C GLU A 614 -39.73 54.28 6.55
N ASP A 615 -39.77 54.82 5.33
CA ASP A 615 -40.16 56.21 5.08
C ASP A 615 -41.63 56.46 5.43
N ALA A 616 -42.52 55.52 5.12
CA ALA A 616 -43.93 55.63 5.50
C ALA A 616 -44.13 55.58 7.02
N ALA A 617 -43.38 54.71 7.72
CA ALA A 617 -43.45 54.59 9.18
C ALA A 617 -42.91 55.86 9.86
N ARG A 618 -41.81 56.43 9.33
CA ARG A 618 -41.26 57.71 9.80
C ARG A 618 -42.27 58.84 9.59
N GLY A 619 -42.83 58.96 8.39
CA GLY A 619 -43.83 59.99 8.08
C GLY A 619 -45.11 59.88 8.92
N LEU A 620 -45.52 58.66 9.30
CA LEU A 620 -46.63 58.44 10.22
C LEU A 620 -46.28 58.88 11.65
N ARG A 621 -45.09 58.53 12.15
CA ARG A 621 -44.61 58.94 13.47
C ARG A 621 -44.52 60.46 13.58
N ASP A 622 -43.89 61.11 12.60
CA ASP A 622 -43.76 62.56 12.55
C ASP A 622 -45.16 63.22 12.59
N ARG A 623 -46.14 62.65 11.89
CA ARG A 623 -47.53 63.14 11.93
C ARG A 623 -48.20 62.92 13.28
N LYS A 624 -48.00 61.77 13.94
CA LYS A 624 -48.56 61.51 15.28
C LYS A 624 -47.93 62.38 16.36
N ASP A 625 -46.63 62.65 16.26
CA ASP A 625 -45.92 63.49 17.23
C ASP A 625 -46.32 64.97 17.08
N LEU A 626 -46.62 65.42 15.86
CA LEU A 626 -46.94 66.82 15.57
C LEU A 626 -48.41 67.19 15.75
N PHE A 627 -49.37 66.27 15.58
CA PHE A 627 -50.81 66.57 15.57
C PHE A 627 -51.56 65.97 16.78
N GLU A 628 -52.36 66.79 17.48
CA GLU A 628 -53.19 66.35 18.62
C GLU A 628 -54.51 65.71 18.11
N GLU A 629 -54.96 64.61 18.74
CA GLU A 629 -56.10 63.80 18.26
C GLU A 629 -57.38 64.62 18.07
N GLY A 630 -57.86 64.71 16.81
CA GLY A 630 -59.23 65.08 16.48
C GLY A 630 -59.46 66.45 15.82
N ALA A 631 -58.47 67.34 15.73
CA ALA A 631 -58.64 68.57 14.94
C ALA A 631 -57.28 69.19 14.63
N ALA A 632 -57.03 69.44 13.34
CA ALA A 632 -56.19 70.48 12.71
C ALA A 632 -55.37 71.44 13.61
N VAL A 633 -54.65 70.91 14.58
CA VAL A 633 -53.92 71.65 15.61
C VAL A 633 -52.57 70.97 15.78
N LEU A 634 -51.53 71.69 15.39
CA LEU A 634 -50.14 71.26 15.46
C LEU A 634 -49.53 71.75 16.78
N LYS A 635 -48.89 70.83 17.52
CA LYS A 635 -48.31 71.09 18.84
C LYS A 635 -46.78 71.13 18.75
N LEU A 636 -46.20 72.29 19.04
CA LEU A 636 -44.75 72.47 19.14
C LEU A 636 -44.41 72.95 20.55
N GLY A 637 -43.94 72.01 21.38
CA GLY A 637 -43.70 72.26 22.81
C GLY A 637 -45.00 72.61 23.55
N ALA A 638 -45.07 73.82 24.11
CA ALA A 638 -46.25 74.32 24.82
C ALA A 638 -47.27 75.04 23.93
N HIS A 639 -46.92 75.31 22.67
CA HIS A 639 -47.76 76.12 21.77
C HIS A 639 -48.60 75.24 20.85
N ARG A 640 -49.86 75.67 20.62
CA ARG A 640 -50.82 75.03 19.73
C ARG A 640 -51.11 75.96 18.55
N PHE A 641 -50.97 75.45 17.34
CA PHE A 641 -51.23 76.18 16.09
C PHE A 641 -52.37 75.53 15.34
N THR A 642 -53.41 76.27 15.02
CA THR A 642 -54.46 75.78 14.11
C THR A 642 -53.92 75.74 12.69
N VAL A 643 -53.97 74.58 12.05
CA VAL A 643 -53.49 74.38 10.68
C VAL A 643 -54.70 74.35 9.74
N ASN A 644 -54.73 75.22 8.74
CA ASN A 644 -55.76 75.10 7.71
C ASN A 644 -55.42 73.90 6.80
N THR A 645 -56.29 72.90 6.77
CA THR A 645 -56.13 71.67 5.98
C THR A 645 -56.91 71.70 4.66
N ARG A 646 -57.63 72.81 4.39
CA ARG A 646 -58.32 73.01 3.11
C ARG A 646 -57.33 73.51 2.07
N GLU A 647 -57.50 73.05 0.82
CA GLU A 647 -56.81 73.65 -0.31
C GLU A 647 -57.20 75.13 -0.46
N VAL A 648 -56.22 75.94 -0.83
CA VAL A 648 -56.37 77.39 -0.92
C VAL A 648 -56.88 77.72 -2.32
N ASP A 649 -58.15 78.12 -2.43
CA ASP A 649 -58.78 78.51 -3.69
C ASP A 649 -59.00 80.02 -3.79
N LEU A 650 -59.07 80.52 -5.03
CA LEU A 650 -59.37 81.93 -5.33
C LEU A 650 -60.84 82.08 -5.73
N THR A 651 -61.58 82.92 -5.02
CA THR A 651 -63.02 83.14 -5.22
C THR A 651 -63.33 84.62 -5.37
N LEU A 652 -64.48 84.95 -5.95
CA LEU A 652 -64.89 86.33 -6.23
C LEU A 652 -66.16 86.63 -5.44
N VAL A 653 -66.12 87.62 -4.55
CA VAL A 653 -67.18 87.90 -3.57
C VAL A 653 -67.52 89.39 -3.51
N PRO A 654 -68.80 89.80 -3.51
CA PRO A 654 -69.18 91.18 -3.31
C PRO A 654 -69.09 91.57 -1.83
N ARG A 655 -68.55 92.76 -1.54
CA ARG A 655 -68.41 93.29 -0.17
C ARG A 655 -68.79 94.77 -0.11
N GLY A 656 -69.54 95.16 0.93
CA GLY A 656 -70.13 96.50 1.11
C GLY A 656 -71.65 96.50 0.91
N SER A 657 -72.33 97.60 1.26
CA SER A 657 -73.79 97.75 1.14
C SER A 657 -74.18 99.01 0.38
N GLY A 658 -75.13 98.91 -0.54
CA GLY A 658 -75.62 100.03 -1.36
C GLY A 658 -74.63 100.46 -2.45
N GLU A 659 -74.63 101.75 -2.80
CA GLU A 659 -73.81 102.32 -3.89
C GLU A 659 -72.28 102.16 -3.68
N ALA A 660 -71.85 101.83 -2.46
CA ALA A 660 -70.45 101.58 -2.08
C ALA A 660 -70.00 100.10 -2.16
N ALA A 661 -70.83 99.18 -2.68
CA ALA A 661 -70.44 97.78 -2.84
C ALA A 661 -69.41 97.60 -3.97
N ALA A 662 -68.40 96.75 -3.74
CA ALA A 662 -67.38 96.38 -4.73
C ALA A 662 -67.09 94.88 -4.70
N LEU A 663 -66.83 94.28 -5.86
CA LEU A 663 -66.38 92.89 -5.96
C LEU A 663 -64.91 92.77 -5.52
N HIS A 664 -64.60 91.71 -4.78
CA HIS A 664 -63.26 91.41 -4.30
C HIS A 664 -62.85 90.00 -4.71
N LEU A 665 -61.59 89.81 -5.09
CA LEU A 665 -60.94 88.51 -5.13
C LEU A 665 -60.54 88.13 -3.70
N HIS A 666 -60.96 86.95 -3.25
CA HIS A 666 -60.71 86.40 -1.94
C HIS A 666 -60.04 85.04 -2.04
N LEU A 667 -58.91 84.91 -1.36
CA LEU A 667 -58.20 83.64 -1.25
C LEU A 667 -58.72 82.88 -0.02
N THR A 668 -59.47 81.80 -0.24
CA THR A 668 -60.20 81.11 0.82
C THR A 668 -59.27 80.57 1.89
N GLY A 669 -59.63 80.77 3.16
CA GLY A 669 -58.81 80.31 4.29
C GLY A 669 -57.67 81.25 4.68
N THR A 670 -57.62 82.45 4.09
CA THR A 670 -56.75 83.58 4.49
C THR A 670 -57.59 84.84 4.67
N ASP A 671 -57.05 85.90 5.26
CA ASP A 671 -57.74 87.20 5.35
C ASP A 671 -57.51 88.10 4.12
N PHE A 672 -56.99 87.54 3.02
CA PHE A 672 -56.65 88.31 1.83
C PHE A 672 -57.89 88.65 0.99
N TYR A 673 -58.11 89.94 0.75
CA TYR A 673 -59.12 90.46 -0.16
C TYR A 673 -58.52 91.56 -1.03
N GLN A 674 -58.75 91.51 -2.34
CA GLN A 674 -58.33 92.54 -3.27
C GLN A 674 -59.55 93.06 -4.06
N ALA A 675 -59.84 94.36 -3.94
CA ALA A 675 -60.94 94.99 -4.67
C ALA A 675 -60.66 94.98 -6.18
N ILE A 676 -61.69 94.71 -6.97
CA ILE A 676 -61.64 94.75 -8.43
C ILE A 676 -62.25 96.08 -8.87
N GLU A 677 -61.42 96.96 -9.42
CA GLU A 677 -61.84 98.26 -9.96
C GLU A 677 -61.94 98.17 -11.49
N GLU A 678 -62.93 97.42 -11.98
CA GLU A 678 -63.23 97.41 -13.41
C GLU A 678 -64.62 97.94 -13.76
N ALA A 679 -64.67 98.75 -14.82
CA ALA A 679 -65.84 99.53 -15.20
C ALA A 679 -66.97 98.64 -15.74
N GLU A 680 -66.63 97.63 -16.55
CA GLU A 680 -67.60 96.69 -17.12
C GLU A 680 -68.27 95.82 -16.05
N LEU A 681 -67.48 95.28 -15.12
CA LEU A 681 -68.01 94.53 -13.97
C LEU A 681 -68.88 95.42 -13.09
N SER A 682 -68.46 96.66 -12.84
CA SER A 682 -69.25 97.62 -12.06
C SER A 682 -70.58 98.00 -12.74
N ALA A 683 -70.69 97.92 -14.06
CA ALA A 683 -71.96 98.13 -14.77
C ALA A 683 -72.97 96.98 -14.53
N SER A 684 -72.49 95.80 -14.13
CA SER A 684 -73.33 94.61 -13.83
C SER A 684 -73.76 94.50 -12.36
N ARG A 685 -73.64 95.58 -11.58
CA ARG A 685 -73.88 95.63 -10.13
C ARG A 685 -75.23 95.05 -9.69
N ASP A 686 -76.26 95.26 -10.49
CA ASP A 686 -77.62 94.80 -10.18
C ASP A 686 -77.71 93.27 -10.06
N PHE A 687 -76.78 92.54 -10.69
CA PHE A 687 -76.73 91.07 -10.65
C PHE A 687 -75.82 90.50 -9.55
N TRP A 688 -75.05 91.33 -8.83
CA TRP A 688 -74.03 90.83 -7.90
C TRP A 688 -74.61 90.13 -6.67
N GLN A 689 -75.85 90.46 -6.28
CA GLN A 689 -76.56 89.77 -5.20
C GLN A 689 -77.53 88.70 -5.70
N GLN A 690 -77.62 88.51 -7.03
CA GLN A 690 -78.47 87.51 -7.64
C GLN A 690 -77.92 86.11 -7.35
N ARG A 691 -78.65 85.31 -6.56
CA ARG A 691 -78.22 83.96 -6.16
C ARG A 691 -78.45 82.92 -7.24
N LEU A 692 -79.44 83.14 -8.10
CA LEU A 692 -79.86 82.23 -9.16
C LEU A 692 -80.17 83.03 -10.42
N VAL A 693 -79.65 82.59 -11.56
CA VAL A 693 -79.79 83.28 -12.86
C VAL A 693 -81.25 83.41 -13.32
N SER A 694 -82.15 82.55 -12.80
CA SER A 694 -83.56 82.48 -13.18
C SER A 694 -84.52 83.31 -12.30
N GLU A 695 -84.01 84.12 -11.37
CA GLU A 695 -84.84 84.89 -10.43
C GLU A 695 -84.27 86.31 -10.29
N THR A 696 -85.10 87.31 -10.52
CA THR A 696 -84.77 88.74 -10.34
C THR A 696 -85.90 89.39 -9.56
N ASP A 697 -85.69 90.61 -9.07
CA ASP A 697 -86.74 91.38 -8.36
C ASP A 697 -87.98 91.67 -9.24
N GLU A 698 -87.85 91.51 -10.56
CA GLU A 698 -88.92 91.70 -11.54
C GLU A 698 -89.55 90.39 -12.03
N VAL A 699 -88.92 89.22 -11.82
CA VAL A 699 -89.39 87.93 -12.35
C VAL A 699 -89.38 86.86 -11.26
N TYR A 700 -90.59 86.46 -10.83
CA TYR A 700 -90.78 85.43 -9.81
C TYR A 700 -90.53 84.04 -10.39
N ARG A 701 -89.81 83.20 -9.64
CA ARG A 701 -89.43 81.82 -10.00
C ARG A 701 -90.59 80.92 -10.46
N GLY A 702 -91.83 81.24 -10.06
CA GLY A 702 -93.05 80.55 -10.49
C GLY A 702 -93.53 80.85 -11.92
N GLU A 703 -92.91 81.79 -12.66
CA GLU A 703 -93.22 82.01 -14.09
C GLU A 703 -92.51 81.02 -15.03
N PHE A 704 -91.49 80.30 -14.54
CA PHE A 704 -90.71 79.31 -15.29
C PHE A 704 -90.96 77.84 -14.87
N LEU A 705 -91.88 77.62 -13.92
CA LEU A 705 -92.39 76.32 -13.48
C LEU A 705 -93.86 76.19 -13.87
#